data_AF-M5E022-F1
#
_entry.id   AF-M5E022-F1
#
_cell.length_a   1.000
_cell.length_b   1.000
_cell.length_c   1.000
_cell.angle_alpha   90.00
_cell.angle_beta   90.00
_cell.angle_gamma   90.00
#
_symmetry.space_group_name_H-M   'P 1'
#
loop_
_entity.id
_entity.type
_entity.pdbx_description
1 polymer ?
#
loop_
_entity_poly.entity_id
_entity_poly.type
_entity_poly.pdbx_seq_one_letter_code
_entity_poly.pdbx_strand_id
1 'polypeptide(L)'
;MKKYLRLIIISAVLIGIFIPIFDYYFEEADKSTIMMAQDSRDRNINDFFELAKEAFYEGRYDSAEYYYQQIIELAPYNLEARRNLAVVYSDQNKLEAENKILLETAILSNDNNDYFKLAVNFYELNNSLASNYILENKIKTETEAESKAQTADFLFRKYYYLIQNHLELKNYKIAEEYLQKMSDLKINDSGFYLLKAELNKLQNNYLAAFNDYQKAYQANKAQSYLYKDMAQMLENAGEEIKAYNYWQRTLAYGLFKQLAYQKINFYQKKYPELKPKKEEDDPEAIDPFALKASWQQVAELTEQEITQMLRIGLQENNKKLLFQYSDPFSIVYNEKVIFRGEAKKNYLLELESNSIYLSSNNEKIKLGDSKLEYQIYSSHKNSSFYVYNISYGEGYFWQGSGNRQYRGNMIIKGEGEEFTLINQVELTPYLISVVPSEIYASWPMEALKAQAVAARSYTLNNLGRHSNDGYDLCSSVHCAAYNGIMSEHHRTTEAVLSTQGESAVFEGEIIEAVFSSNSGGYTERSDQIWSADLPYLRGSNQMKEDNYNFPLAPADFQNWLLNSPESYSKDYGSSNYRWQLRVPAEIIEYRSGLDKIRKIEIKERAQGGTITSLTIYSDQSEENYSVSRIRRVLGGLKSSRFYFNSHYDQNGYLKDLYIYGAGWGHNLGLDQSASAGMGAAGWDYKEIIKHFYPGVEIIKYD
;
A
#
# COMPACT_ATOMS: atom_id res chain seq x y z
N MET A 1 34.18 -39.26 -56.75
CA MET A 1 35.19 -39.01 -55.68
C MET A 1 36.53 -38.41 -56.15
N LYS A 2 37.12 -38.76 -57.30
CA LYS A 2 38.47 -38.26 -57.68
C LYS A 2 38.58 -36.79 -58.19
N LYS A 3 37.49 -36.12 -58.58
CA LYS A 3 37.51 -34.69 -59.01
C LYS A 3 37.34 -33.71 -57.84
N TYR A 4 36.49 -34.03 -56.86
CA TYR A 4 36.26 -33.20 -55.68
C TYR A 4 37.49 -33.13 -54.75
N LEU A 5 38.25 -34.23 -54.64
CA LEU A 5 39.47 -34.25 -53.83
C LEU A 5 40.59 -33.37 -54.42
N ARG A 6 40.66 -33.22 -55.76
CA ARG A 6 41.63 -32.33 -56.43
C ARG A 6 41.26 -30.84 -56.26
N LEU A 7 39.97 -30.51 -56.20
CA LEU A 7 39.51 -29.14 -55.93
C LEU A 7 39.86 -28.71 -54.50
N ILE A 8 39.67 -29.59 -53.51
CA ILE A 8 40.00 -29.30 -52.10
C ILE A 8 41.50 -29.07 -51.89
N ILE A 9 42.36 -29.83 -52.58
CA ILE A 9 43.82 -29.69 -52.47
C ILE A 9 44.31 -28.39 -53.13
N ILE A 10 43.71 -27.96 -54.24
CA ILE A 10 44.07 -26.69 -54.91
C ILE A 10 43.57 -25.48 -54.09
N SER A 11 42.40 -25.58 -53.46
CA SER A 11 41.89 -24.54 -52.56
C SER A 11 42.71 -24.40 -51.28
N ALA A 12 43.20 -25.51 -50.71
CA ALA A 12 44.03 -25.50 -49.51
C ALA A 12 45.43 -24.90 -49.76
N VAL A 13 45.99 -25.07 -50.96
CA VAL A 13 47.29 -24.48 -51.34
C VAL A 13 47.18 -22.98 -51.63
N LEU A 14 46.03 -22.49 -52.11
CA LEU A 14 45.79 -21.05 -52.30
C LEU A 14 45.56 -20.30 -50.97
N ILE A 15 44.93 -20.94 -49.97
CA ILE A 15 44.73 -20.35 -48.64
C ILE A 15 46.05 -20.32 -47.84
N GLY A 16 46.92 -21.31 -48.01
CA GLY A 16 48.22 -21.38 -47.32
C GLY A 16 49.27 -20.35 -47.76
N ILE A 17 49.08 -19.68 -48.91
CA ILE A 17 50.02 -18.65 -49.43
C ILE A 17 49.52 -17.22 -49.14
N PHE A 18 48.22 -17.03 -48.85
CA PHE A 18 47.66 -15.71 -48.54
C PHE A 18 47.65 -15.34 -47.06
N ILE A 19 47.73 -16.32 -46.14
CA ILE A 19 47.77 -16.05 -44.68
C ILE A 19 49.01 -15.24 -44.24
N PRO A 20 50.24 -15.47 -44.74
CA PRO A 20 51.39 -14.67 -44.31
C PRO A 20 51.44 -13.25 -44.93
N ILE A 21 50.61 -12.95 -45.94
CA ILE A 21 50.50 -11.59 -46.50
C ILE A 21 49.35 -10.82 -45.83
N PHE A 22 48.29 -11.52 -45.39
CA PHE A 22 47.22 -10.93 -44.58
C PHE A 22 47.68 -10.61 -43.15
N ASP A 23 48.49 -11.48 -42.52
CA ASP A 23 49.06 -11.23 -41.19
C ASP A 23 50.10 -10.08 -41.20
N TYR A 24 50.83 -9.86 -42.30
CA TYR A 24 51.76 -8.74 -42.43
C TYR A 24 51.06 -7.39 -42.69
N TYR A 25 49.87 -7.38 -43.30
CA TYR A 25 49.10 -6.17 -43.56
C TYR A 25 48.15 -5.76 -42.41
N PHE A 26 47.88 -6.67 -41.46
CA PHE A 26 46.97 -6.41 -40.32
C PHE A 26 47.67 -6.16 -38.97
N GLU A 27 49.00 -6.27 -38.88
CA GLU A 27 49.74 -5.89 -37.66
C GLU A 27 49.90 -4.37 -37.44
N GLU A 28 49.48 -3.55 -38.42
CA GLU A 28 49.48 -2.08 -38.36
C GLU A 28 48.07 -1.47 -38.53
N ALA A 29 47.00 -2.25 -38.36
CA ALA A 29 45.70 -1.69 -38.02
C ALA A 29 45.80 -1.17 -36.57
N ASP A 30 46.26 0.07 -36.50
CA ASP A 30 46.67 0.85 -35.34
C ASP A 30 45.86 0.46 -34.08
N LYS A 31 46.54 -0.06 -33.05
CA LYS A 31 45.91 -0.36 -31.74
C LYS A 31 45.13 0.84 -31.21
N SER A 32 45.54 2.06 -31.57
CA SER A 32 44.80 3.28 -31.25
C SER A 32 43.42 3.35 -31.93
N THR A 33 43.29 2.87 -33.18
CA THR A 33 42.02 2.85 -33.92
C THR A 33 41.08 1.77 -33.39
N ILE A 34 41.60 0.60 -33.02
CA ILE A 34 40.83 -0.46 -32.36
C ILE A 34 40.36 0.02 -30.97
N MET A 35 41.23 0.67 -30.21
CA MET A 35 40.90 1.25 -28.89
C MET A 35 39.89 2.39 -29.02
N MET A 36 40.03 3.31 -29.99
CA MET A 36 39.06 4.37 -30.26
C MET A 36 37.69 3.84 -30.72
N ALA A 37 37.66 2.78 -31.53
CA ALA A 37 36.42 2.13 -31.95
C ALA A 37 35.73 1.41 -30.77
N GLN A 38 36.51 0.78 -29.90
CA GLN A 38 36.02 0.18 -28.66
C GLN A 38 35.50 1.25 -27.68
N ASP A 39 36.26 2.32 -27.46
CA ASP A 39 35.84 3.47 -26.64
C ASP A 39 34.58 4.15 -27.19
N SER A 40 34.44 4.24 -28.51
CA SER A 40 33.21 4.74 -29.15
C SER A 40 32.03 3.80 -28.95
N ARG A 41 32.24 2.49 -29.05
CA ARG A 41 31.19 1.49 -28.82
C ARG A 41 30.75 1.48 -27.35
N ASP A 42 31.70 1.54 -26.42
CA ASP A 42 31.42 1.52 -24.99
C ASP A 42 30.69 2.82 -24.55
N ARG A 43 31.08 3.98 -25.12
CA ARG A 43 30.31 5.22 -24.95
C ARG A 43 28.88 5.10 -25.46
N ASN A 44 28.69 4.59 -26.68
CA ASN A 44 27.35 4.39 -27.23
C ASN A 44 26.49 3.43 -26.38
N ILE A 45 27.08 2.37 -25.83
CA ILE A 45 26.39 1.42 -24.94
C ILE A 45 25.91 2.14 -23.66
N ASN A 46 26.79 2.92 -23.03
CA ASN A 46 26.44 3.66 -21.81
C ASN A 46 25.36 4.71 -22.08
N ASP A 47 25.46 5.44 -23.19
CA ASP A 47 24.44 6.41 -23.61
C ASP A 47 23.09 5.72 -23.82
N PHE A 48 23.07 4.54 -24.45
CA PHE A 48 21.84 3.77 -24.60
C PHE A 48 21.28 3.24 -23.28
N PHE A 49 22.11 2.88 -22.30
CA PHE A 49 21.61 2.47 -20.98
C PHE A 49 20.87 3.61 -20.28
N GLU A 50 21.44 4.82 -20.31
CA GLU A 50 20.81 6.00 -19.71
C GLU A 50 19.51 6.37 -20.44
N LEU A 51 19.53 6.41 -21.78
CA LEU A 51 18.34 6.68 -22.59
C LEU A 51 17.24 5.62 -22.40
N ALA A 52 17.61 4.34 -22.25
CA ALA A 52 16.66 3.26 -21.99
C ALA A 52 16.02 3.39 -20.60
N LYS A 53 16.81 3.71 -19.58
CA LYS A 53 16.34 3.93 -18.21
C LYS A 53 15.42 5.15 -18.13
N GLU A 54 15.80 6.26 -18.76
CA GLU A 54 14.95 7.45 -18.86
C GLU A 54 13.64 7.14 -19.56
N ALA A 55 13.68 6.50 -20.73
CA ALA A 55 12.49 6.10 -21.47
C ALA A 55 11.57 5.15 -20.67
N PHE A 56 12.13 4.24 -19.88
CA PHE A 56 11.35 3.35 -19.01
C PHE A 56 10.53 4.11 -17.97
N TYR A 57 11.15 5.06 -17.25
CA TYR A 57 10.45 5.85 -16.22
C TYR A 57 9.50 6.91 -16.80
N GLU A 58 9.71 7.34 -18.04
CA GLU A 58 8.78 8.23 -18.74
C GLU A 58 7.65 7.49 -19.49
N GLY A 59 7.50 6.18 -19.23
CA GLY A 59 6.45 5.34 -19.85
C GLY A 59 6.62 5.11 -21.36
N ARG A 60 7.75 5.51 -21.94
CA ARG A 60 8.10 5.31 -23.36
C ARG A 60 8.72 3.94 -23.59
N TYR A 61 7.98 2.89 -23.26
CA TYR A 61 8.49 1.50 -23.31
C TYR A 61 9.01 1.07 -24.68
N ASP A 62 8.40 1.53 -25.79
CA ASP A 62 8.90 1.19 -27.13
C ASP A 62 10.29 1.81 -27.40
N SER A 63 10.58 2.98 -26.82
CA SER A 63 11.92 3.57 -26.87
C SER A 63 12.91 2.83 -25.98
N ALA A 64 12.49 2.44 -24.76
CA ALA A 64 13.31 1.63 -23.87
C ALA A 64 13.66 0.27 -24.50
N GLU A 65 12.67 -0.39 -25.12
CA GLU A 65 12.85 -1.62 -25.89
C GLU A 65 13.90 -1.42 -27.00
N TYR A 66 13.75 -0.38 -27.81
CA TYR A 66 14.69 -0.07 -28.89
C TYR A 66 16.12 0.10 -28.37
N TYR A 67 16.34 0.91 -27.33
CA TYR A 67 17.69 1.15 -26.81
C TYR A 67 18.33 -0.10 -26.22
N TYR A 68 17.59 -0.95 -25.48
CA TYR A 68 18.13 -2.22 -25.01
C TYR A 68 18.44 -3.19 -26.15
N GLN A 69 17.62 -3.22 -27.21
CA GLN A 69 17.92 -4.01 -28.41
C GLN A 69 19.20 -3.52 -29.09
N GLN A 70 19.42 -2.22 -29.20
CA GLN A 70 20.66 -1.66 -29.74
C GLN A 70 21.88 -2.05 -28.90
N ILE A 71 21.78 -2.04 -27.57
CA ILE A 71 22.85 -2.54 -26.69
C ILE A 71 23.14 -4.02 -26.96
N ILE A 72 22.11 -4.85 -27.11
CA ILE A 72 22.28 -6.29 -27.36
C ILE A 72 22.87 -6.54 -28.75
N GLU A 73 22.49 -5.77 -29.77
CA GLU A 73 23.09 -5.84 -31.10
C GLU A 73 24.58 -5.46 -31.06
N LEU A 74 24.91 -4.38 -30.35
CA LEU A 74 26.29 -3.95 -30.16
C LEU A 74 27.07 -4.91 -29.27
N ALA A 75 26.47 -5.52 -28.24
CA ALA A 75 27.09 -6.40 -27.26
C ALA A 75 26.20 -7.61 -26.95
N PRO A 76 26.23 -8.68 -27.79
CA PRO A 76 25.29 -9.82 -27.69
C PRO A 76 25.27 -10.58 -26.37
N TYR A 77 26.35 -10.51 -25.59
CA TYR A 77 26.49 -11.17 -24.29
C TYR A 77 26.18 -10.26 -23.09
N ASN A 78 25.70 -9.04 -23.33
CA ASN A 78 25.37 -8.10 -22.25
C ASN A 78 24.13 -8.59 -21.48
N LEU A 79 24.34 -9.18 -20.29
CA LEU A 79 23.26 -9.72 -19.45
C LEU A 79 22.38 -8.63 -18.85
N GLU A 80 22.95 -7.47 -18.54
CA GLU A 80 22.23 -6.35 -17.93
C GLU A 80 21.14 -5.81 -18.86
N ALA A 81 21.49 -5.53 -20.12
CA ALA A 81 20.53 -5.08 -21.13
C ALA A 81 19.41 -6.11 -21.35
N ARG A 82 19.75 -7.41 -21.37
CA ARG A 82 18.76 -8.48 -21.54
C ARG A 82 17.81 -8.60 -20.36
N ARG A 83 18.32 -8.49 -19.12
CA ARG A 83 17.51 -8.49 -17.90
C ARG A 83 16.60 -7.27 -17.83
N ASN A 84 17.10 -6.09 -18.19
CA ASN A 84 16.29 -4.88 -18.23
C ASN A 84 15.20 -4.95 -19.31
N LEU A 85 15.53 -5.46 -20.50
CA LEU A 85 14.56 -5.67 -21.57
C LEU A 85 13.45 -6.67 -21.17
N ALA A 86 13.78 -7.72 -20.41
CA ALA A 86 12.76 -8.62 -19.88
C ALA A 86 11.75 -7.90 -18.99
N VAL A 87 12.20 -6.95 -18.14
CA VAL A 87 11.31 -6.14 -17.30
C VAL A 87 10.44 -5.21 -18.14
N VAL A 88 10.99 -4.59 -19.18
CA VAL A 88 10.20 -3.76 -20.13
C VAL A 88 9.07 -4.60 -20.75
N TYR A 89 9.35 -5.82 -21.17
CA TYR A 89 8.33 -6.72 -21.70
C TYR A 89 7.30 -7.16 -20.66
N SER A 90 7.74 -7.43 -19.43
CA SER A 90 6.86 -7.79 -18.32
C SER A 90 5.84 -6.67 -18.03
N ASP A 91 6.28 -5.40 -17.95
CA ASP A 91 5.41 -4.25 -17.68
C ASP A 91 4.35 -4.03 -18.78
N GLN A 92 4.67 -4.40 -20.03
CA GLN A 92 3.76 -4.36 -21.17
C GLN A 92 2.95 -5.66 -21.38
N ASN A 93 3.10 -6.65 -20.49
CA ASN A 93 2.50 -7.98 -20.62
C ASN A 93 2.82 -8.67 -21.96
N LYS A 94 4.03 -8.44 -22.51
CA LYS A 94 4.55 -9.07 -23.74
C LYS A 94 5.20 -10.43 -23.43
N LEU A 95 4.41 -11.37 -22.88
CA LEU A 95 4.91 -12.62 -22.28
C LEU A 95 5.78 -13.47 -23.21
N GLU A 96 5.48 -13.55 -24.50
CA GLU A 96 6.27 -14.34 -25.47
C GLU A 96 7.63 -13.70 -25.77
N ALA A 97 7.68 -12.37 -25.90
CA ALA A 97 8.93 -11.63 -26.10
C ALA A 97 9.81 -11.71 -24.85
N GLU A 98 9.19 -11.58 -23.67
CA GLU A 98 9.82 -11.81 -22.38
C GLU A 98 10.40 -13.23 -22.28
N ASN A 99 9.64 -14.26 -22.65
CA ASN A 99 10.10 -15.65 -22.62
C ASN A 99 11.38 -15.84 -23.43
N LYS A 100 11.38 -15.32 -24.66
CA LYS A 100 12.52 -15.43 -25.58
C LYS A 100 13.77 -14.80 -24.97
N ILE A 101 13.66 -13.56 -24.48
CA ILE A 101 14.82 -12.86 -23.92
C ILE A 101 15.29 -13.51 -22.62
N LEU A 102 14.39 -13.99 -21.76
CA LEU A 102 14.72 -14.72 -20.54
C LEU A 102 15.40 -16.06 -20.84
N LEU A 103 14.96 -16.79 -21.86
CA LEU A 103 15.58 -18.05 -22.27
C LEU A 103 17.03 -17.83 -22.71
N GLU A 104 17.27 -16.84 -23.58
CA GLU A 104 18.61 -16.46 -24.00
C GLU A 104 19.47 -16.02 -22.81
N THR A 105 18.91 -15.21 -21.91
CA THR A 105 19.60 -14.71 -20.71
C THR A 105 20.01 -15.85 -19.78
N ALA A 106 19.08 -16.75 -19.44
CA ALA A 106 19.33 -17.85 -18.51
C ALA A 106 20.36 -18.86 -19.06
N ILE A 107 20.38 -19.09 -20.38
CA ILE A 107 21.41 -19.93 -21.01
C ILE A 107 22.79 -19.25 -20.92
N LEU A 108 22.87 -17.95 -21.17
CA LEU A 108 24.12 -17.20 -21.16
C LEU A 108 24.69 -17.01 -19.75
N SER A 109 23.84 -16.66 -18.77
CA SER A 109 24.26 -16.41 -17.40
C SER A 109 24.47 -17.69 -16.60
N ASN A 110 23.69 -18.73 -16.91
CA ASN A 110 23.55 -19.93 -16.11
C ASN A 110 23.25 -19.63 -14.62
N ASP A 111 22.53 -18.54 -14.36
CA ASP A 111 22.20 -18.04 -13.03
C ASP A 111 20.83 -18.56 -12.54
N ASN A 112 20.74 -18.84 -11.24
CA ASN A 112 19.52 -19.35 -10.62
C ASN A 112 18.33 -18.38 -10.73
N ASN A 113 18.56 -17.06 -10.60
CA ASN A 113 17.48 -16.07 -10.66
C ASN A 113 16.96 -15.89 -12.09
N ASP A 114 17.83 -15.94 -13.09
CA ASP A 114 17.42 -15.87 -14.50
C ASP A 114 16.60 -17.11 -14.90
N TYR A 115 17.02 -18.31 -14.47
CA TYR A 115 16.21 -19.53 -14.64
C TYR A 115 14.88 -19.46 -13.87
N PHE A 116 14.88 -18.89 -12.67
CA PHE A 116 13.65 -18.69 -11.91
C PHE A 116 12.67 -17.78 -12.66
N LYS A 117 13.11 -16.60 -13.12
CA LYS A 117 12.27 -15.68 -13.91
C LYS A 117 11.72 -16.36 -15.18
N LEU A 118 12.56 -17.12 -15.88
CA LEU A 118 12.12 -17.91 -17.04
C LEU A 118 11.04 -18.94 -16.67
N ALA A 119 11.20 -19.66 -15.56
CA ALA A 119 10.21 -20.63 -15.11
C ALA A 119 8.88 -19.99 -14.73
N VAL A 120 8.92 -18.81 -14.09
CA VAL A 120 7.72 -18.03 -13.77
C VAL A 120 7.03 -17.60 -15.06
N ASN A 121 7.74 -17.03 -16.03
CA ASN A 121 7.15 -16.63 -17.30
C ASN A 121 6.55 -17.84 -18.08
N PHE A 122 7.17 -19.02 -18.04
CA PHE A 122 6.55 -20.24 -18.58
C PHE A 122 5.22 -20.60 -17.89
N TYR A 123 5.14 -20.38 -16.58
CA TYR A 123 3.88 -20.57 -15.85
C TYR A 123 2.81 -19.54 -16.27
N GLU A 124 3.18 -18.27 -16.44
CA GLU A 124 2.27 -17.22 -16.94
C GLU A 124 1.78 -17.53 -18.37
N LEU A 125 2.60 -18.21 -19.18
CA LEU A 125 2.23 -18.75 -20.50
C LEU A 125 1.41 -20.05 -20.44
N ASN A 126 0.88 -20.45 -19.27
CA ASN A 126 0.16 -21.71 -19.06
C ASN A 126 0.98 -22.98 -19.41
N ASN A 127 2.31 -22.93 -19.30
CA ASN A 127 3.21 -24.05 -19.57
C ASN A 127 3.83 -24.59 -18.27
N SER A 128 3.00 -25.18 -17.42
CA SER A 128 3.42 -25.75 -16.12
C SER A 128 4.48 -26.84 -16.24
N LEU A 129 4.52 -27.58 -17.36
CA LEU A 129 5.52 -28.63 -17.57
C LEU A 129 6.93 -28.04 -17.77
N ALA A 130 7.06 -27.01 -18.61
CA ALA A 130 8.34 -26.32 -18.81
C ALA A 130 8.78 -25.60 -17.54
N SER A 131 7.84 -24.93 -16.86
CA SER A 131 8.09 -24.27 -15.57
C SER A 131 8.65 -25.25 -14.54
N ASN A 132 7.98 -26.40 -14.31
CA ASN A 132 8.46 -27.43 -13.40
C ASN A 132 9.82 -27.98 -13.79
N TYR A 133 10.05 -28.27 -15.08
CA TYR A 133 11.33 -28.78 -15.54
C TYR A 133 12.48 -27.85 -15.15
N ILE A 134 12.32 -26.54 -15.33
CA ILE A 134 13.35 -25.56 -14.99
C ILE A 134 13.52 -25.45 -13.47
N LEU A 135 12.42 -25.32 -12.72
CA LEU A 135 12.44 -25.21 -11.26
C LEU A 135 13.15 -26.41 -10.61
N GLU A 136 12.89 -27.62 -11.10
CA GLU A 136 13.46 -28.86 -10.53
C GLU A 136 14.89 -29.15 -11.00
N ASN A 137 15.22 -28.85 -12.26
CA ASN A 137 16.46 -29.36 -12.88
C ASN A 137 17.52 -28.29 -13.16
N LYS A 138 17.15 -27.00 -13.22
CA LYS A 138 18.09 -25.91 -13.56
C LYS A 138 18.48 -25.06 -12.37
N ILE A 139 17.62 -24.96 -11.35
CA ILE A 139 17.86 -24.15 -10.17
C ILE A 139 18.51 -24.98 -9.06
N LYS A 140 19.76 -24.67 -8.75
CA LYS A 140 20.52 -25.30 -7.66
C LYS A 140 20.03 -24.78 -6.31
N THR A 141 19.87 -25.65 -5.32
CA THR A 141 19.36 -25.30 -3.98
C THR A 141 20.43 -24.83 -3.01
N GLU A 142 21.70 -25.02 -3.33
CA GLU A 142 22.85 -24.60 -2.53
C GLU A 142 23.55 -23.44 -3.26
N THR A 143 23.43 -22.22 -2.73
CA THR A 143 24.21 -21.06 -3.17
C THR A 143 25.18 -20.68 -2.04
N GLU A 144 26.49 -20.71 -2.31
CA GLU A 144 27.54 -20.46 -1.31
C GLU A 144 27.67 -18.97 -0.92
N ALA A 145 26.98 -18.06 -1.62
CA ALA A 145 27.21 -16.60 -1.55
C ALA A 145 26.05 -15.78 -0.93
N GLU A 146 24.92 -16.40 -0.58
CA GLU A 146 23.71 -15.67 -0.12
C GLU A 146 23.48 -15.84 1.38
N SER A 147 22.87 -14.83 2.02
CA SER A 147 22.47 -14.94 3.42
C SER A 147 21.35 -15.98 3.58
N LYS A 148 21.31 -16.70 4.73
CA LYS A 148 20.26 -17.71 5.01
C LYS A 148 18.83 -17.20 4.77
N ALA A 149 18.57 -15.93 5.03
CA ALA A 149 17.26 -15.31 4.84
C ALA A 149 16.90 -15.13 3.35
N GLN A 150 17.85 -14.68 2.53
CA GLN A 150 17.67 -14.56 1.08
C GLN A 150 17.44 -15.93 0.44
N THR A 151 18.21 -16.95 0.86
CA THR A 151 18.02 -18.32 0.39
C THR A 151 16.62 -18.85 0.74
N ALA A 152 16.12 -18.57 1.95
CA ALA A 152 14.79 -19.03 2.37
C ALA A 152 13.65 -18.35 1.59
N ASP A 153 13.75 -17.05 1.32
CA ASP A 153 12.77 -16.31 0.52
C ASP A 153 12.78 -16.75 -0.96
N PHE A 154 13.96 -17.01 -1.53
CA PHE A 154 14.07 -17.61 -2.86
C PHE A 154 13.46 -19.02 -2.93
N LEU A 155 13.75 -19.89 -1.95
CA LEU A 155 13.17 -21.22 -1.88
C LEU A 155 11.65 -21.18 -1.69
N PHE A 156 11.13 -20.23 -0.91
CA PHE A 156 9.70 -20.02 -0.75
C PHE A 156 9.02 -19.76 -2.08
N ARG A 157 9.56 -18.84 -2.89
CA ARG A 157 9.06 -18.56 -4.24
C ARG A 157 9.17 -19.77 -5.16
N LYS A 158 10.31 -20.48 -5.15
CA LYS A 158 10.49 -21.71 -5.92
C LYS A 158 9.42 -22.75 -5.59
N TYR A 159 9.17 -23.01 -4.31
CA TYR A 159 8.14 -23.97 -3.88
C TYR A 159 6.73 -23.47 -4.17
N TYR A 160 6.45 -22.17 -4.04
CA TYR A 160 5.16 -21.59 -4.42
C TYR A 160 4.78 -21.96 -5.86
N TYR A 161 5.68 -21.72 -6.83
CA TYR A 161 5.40 -22.03 -8.24
C TYR A 161 5.36 -23.54 -8.53
N LEU A 162 6.21 -24.35 -7.89
CA LEU A 162 6.13 -25.81 -7.99
C LEU A 162 4.77 -26.34 -7.50
N ILE A 163 4.29 -25.85 -6.36
CA ILE A 163 2.98 -26.22 -5.81
C ILE A 163 1.89 -25.82 -6.79
N GLN A 164 1.86 -24.56 -7.24
CA GLN A 164 0.88 -24.07 -8.20
C GLN A 164 0.85 -24.90 -9.48
N ASN A 165 2.01 -25.15 -10.11
CA ASN A 165 2.12 -26.01 -11.28
C ASN A 165 1.57 -27.42 -11.04
N HIS A 166 1.88 -28.03 -9.89
CA HIS A 166 1.37 -29.36 -9.55
C HIS A 166 -0.12 -29.37 -9.25
N LEU A 167 -0.70 -28.29 -8.72
CA LEU A 167 -2.15 -28.14 -8.57
C LEU A 167 -2.83 -28.09 -9.95
N GLU A 168 -2.31 -27.31 -10.90
CA GLU A 168 -2.83 -27.24 -12.28
C GLU A 168 -2.73 -28.60 -13.00
N LEU A 169 -1.61 -29.31 -12.81
CA LEU A 169 -1.40 -30.65 -13.36
C LEU A 169 -2.15 -31.76 -12.60
N LYS A 170 -2.90 -31.41 -11.54
CA LYS A 170 -3.63 -32.35 -10.67
C LYS A 170 -2.74 -33.38 -9.97
N ASN A 171 -1.46 -33.06 -9.78
CA ASN A 171 -0.46 -33.85 -9.10
C ASN A 171 -0.42 -33.54 -7.58
N TYR A 172 -1.56 -33.71 -6.91
CA TYR A 172 -1.78 -33.25 -5.53
C TYR A 172 -0.79 -33.80 -4.50
N LYS A 173 -0.33 -35.05 -4.66
CA LYS A 173 0.67 -35.66 -3.77
C LYS A 173 2.00 -34.91 -3.81
N ILE A 174 2.45 -34.53 -5.02
CA ILE A 174 3.71 -33.79 -5.19
C ILE A 174 3.55 -32.35 -4.66
N ALA A 175 2.38 -31.74 -4.88
CA ALA A 175 2.06 -30.44 -4.29
C ALA A 175 2.14 -30.47 -2.75
N GLU A 176 1.63 -31.54 -2.11
CA GLU A 176 1.73 -31.74 -0.65
C GLU A 176 3.19 -31.89 -0.17
N GLU A 177 4.03 -32.62 -0.92
CA GLU A 177 5.46 -32.76 -0.60
C GLU A 177 6.20 -31.40 -0.64
N TYR A 178 5.91 -30.55 -1.63
CA TYR A 178 6.48 -29.20 -1.68
C TYR A 178 5.88 -28.25 -0.64
N LEU A 179 4.61 -28.39 -0.28
CA LEU A 179 4.01 -27.65 0.84
C LEU A 179 4.73 -27.96 2.16
N GLN A 180 5.11 -29.22 2.40
CA GLN A 180 5.88 -29.57 3.59
C GLN A 180 7.25 -28.88 3.59
N LYS A 181 7.98 -28.88 2.46
CA LYS A 181 9.26 -28.17 2.33
C LYS A 181 9.10 -26.66 2.53
N MET A 182 8.01 -26.08 2.04
CA MET A 182 7.68 -24.66 2.21
C MET A 182 7.37 -24.31 3.67
N SER A 183 6.65 -25.18 4.38
CA SER A 183 6.36 -25.03 5.81
C SER A 183 7.62 -24.92 6.67
N ASP A 184 8.68 -25.65 6.30
CA ASP A 184 9.95 -25.66 7.05
C ASP A 184 10.71 -24.33 6.97
N LEU A 185 10.41 -23.48 5.97
CA LEU A 185 11.04 -22.18 5.77
C LEU A 185 10.56 -21.12 6.77
N LYS A 186 9.33 -21.26 7.31
CA LYS A 186 8.71 -20.32 8.27
C LYS A 186 8.69 -18.86 7.78
N ILE A 187 8.39 -18.66 6.50
CA ILE A 187 8.27 -17.34 5.86
C ILE A 187 6.89 -17.25 5.20
N ASN A 188 6.30 -16.05 5.21
CA ASN A 188 5.02 -15.71 4.58
C ASN A 188 3.92 -16.77 4.85
N ASP A 189 3.57 -16.91 6.13
CA ASP A 189 2.55 -17.85 6.60
C ASP A 189 1.21 -17.69 5.87
N SER A 190 0.82 -16.47 5.52
CA SER A 190 -0.40 -16.21 4.74
C SER A 190 -0.36 -16.94 3.39
N GLY A 191 0.71 -16.76 2.59
CA GLY A 191 0.87 -17.43 1.30
C GLY A 191 0.88 -18.95 1.42
N PHE A 192 1.58 -19.48 2.43
CA PHE A 192 1.58 -20.92 2.74
C PHE A 192 0.17 -21.46 3.01
N TYR A 193 -0.59 -20.81 3.91
CA TYR A 193 -1.94 -21.26 4.25
C TYR A 193 -2.92 -21.13 3.09
N LEU A 194 -2.76 -20.16 2.19
CA LEU A 194 -3.59 -20.06 0.98
C LEU A 194 -3.39 -21.24 0.04
N LEU A 195 -2.14 -21.62 -0.23
CA LEU A 195 -1.84 -22.79 -1.06
C LEU A 195 -2.39 -24.08 -0.43
N LYS A 196 -2.25 -24.21 0.89
CA LYS A 196 -2.78 -25.35 1.62
C LYS A 196 -4.32 -25.40 1.58
N ALA A 197 -4.98 -24.26 1.71
CA ALA A 197 -6.43 -24.15 1.58
C ALA A 197 -6.90 -24.52 0.16
N GLU A 198 -6.16 -24.12 -0.87
CA GLU A 198 -6.43 -24.46 -2.26
C GLU A 198 -6.30 -25.97 -2.52
N LEU A 199 -5.22 -26.60 -2.04
CA LEU A 199 -5.06 -28.05 -2.09
C LEU A 199 -6.22 -28.79 -1.39
N ASN A 200 -6.55 -28.38 -0.16
CA ASN A 200 -7.65 -28.98 0.59
C ASN A 200 -9.00 -28.81 -0.13
N LYS A 201 -9.24 -27.65 -0.74
CA LYS A 201 -10.44 -27.39 -1.55
C LYS A 201 -10.50 -28.34 -2.75
N LEU A 202 -9.40 -28.53 -3.48
CA LEU A 202 -9.33 -29.43 -4.64
C LEU A 202 -9.52 -30.91 -4.26
N GLN A 203 -9.16 -31.29 -3.03
CA GLN A 203 -9.39 -32.62 -2.47
C GLN A 203 -10.76 -32.79 -1.81
N ASN A 204 -11.65 -31.78 -1.86
CA ASN A 204 -12.95 -31.74 -1.18
C ASN A 204 -12.86 -31.78 0.37
N ASN A 205 -11.71 -31.45 0.95
CA ASN A 205 -11.50 -31.32 2.40
C ASN A 205 -11.95 -29.93 2.89
N TYR A 206 -13.23 -29.59 2.72
CA TYR A 206 -13.73 -28.22 2.87
C TYR A 206 -13.52 -27.61 4.26
N LEU A 207 -13.70 -28.38 5.35
CA LEU A 207 -13.47 -27.87 6.71
C LEU A 207 -11.98 -27.58 6.98
N ALA A 208 -11.07 -28.37 6.39
CA ALA A 208 -9.64 -28.11 6.47
C ALA A 208 -9.28 -26.85 5.68
N ALA A 209 -9.82 -26.69 4.46
CA ALA A 209 -9.65 -25.49 3.65
C ALA A 209 -10.16 -24.23 4.38
N PHE A 210 -11.32 -24.30 5.04
CA PHE A 210 -11.83 -23.22 5.89
C PHE A 210 -10.83 -22.82 7.00
N ASN A 211 -10.29 -23.80 7.72
CA ASN A 211 -9.33 -23.53 8.80
C ASN A 211 -8.03 -22.91 8.26
N ASP A 212 -7.55 -23.35 7.11
CA ASP A 212 -6.36 -22.79 6.48
C ASP A 212 -6.62 -21.36 5.96
N TYR A 213 -7.78 -21.07 5.34
CA TYR A 213 -8.17 -19.69 5.01
C TYR A 213 -8.24 -18.80 6.24
N GLN A 214 -8.78 -19.30 7.36
CA GLN A 214 -8.82 -18.55 8.61
C GLN A 214 -7.41 -18.21 9.09
N LYS A 215 -6.46 -19.15 9.05
CA LYS A 215 -5.06 -18.91 9.41
C LYS A 215 -4.38 -17.93 8.44
N ALA A 216 -4.64 -18.03 7.14
CA ALA A 216 -4.15 -17.08 6.15
C ALA A 216 -4.60 -15.64 6.48
N TYR A 217 -5.88 -15.46 6.80
CA TYR A 217 -6.42 -14.17 7.24
C TYR A 217 -5.85 -13.68 8.57
N GLN A 218 -5.57 -14.57 9.54
CA GLN A 218 -4.91 -14.18 10.78
C GLN A 218 -3.48 -13.68 10.53
N ALA A 219 -2.75 -14.34 9.62
CA ALA A 219 -1.40 -13.94 9.23
C ALA A 219 -1.38 -12.63 8.41
N ASN A 220 -2.40 -12.38 7.59
CA ASN A 220 -2.53 -11.12 6.84
C ASN A 220 -3.98 -10.62 6.79
N LYS A 221 -4.26 -9.60 7.61
CA LYS A 221 -5.59 -9.00 7.76
C LYS A 221 -6.08 -8.20 6.55
N ALA A 222 -5.20 -7.87 5.61
CA ALA A 222 -5.59 -7.15 4.38
C ALA A 222 -6.47 -8.03 3.46
N GLN A 223 -6.51 -9.34 3.67
CA GLN A 223 -7.24 -10.30 2.83
C GLN A 223 -8.69 -10.51 3.29
N SER A 224 -9.44 -9.44 3.55
CA SER A 224 -10.83 -9.51 4.00
C SER A 224 -11.75 -10.21 2.98
N TYR A 225 -11.35 -10.25 1.70
CA TYR A 225 -12.04 -11.00 0.66
C TYR A 225 -12.19 -12.50 0.96
N LEU A 226 -11.32 -13.07 1.79
CA LEU A 226 -11.36 -14.49 2.17
C LEU A 226 -12.62 -14.86 2.96
N TYR A 227 -13.37 -13.90 3.53
CA TYR A 227 -14.62 -14.22 4.21
C TYR A 227 -15.65 -14.87 3.28
N LYS A 228 -15.65 -14.49 1.99
CA LYS A 228 -16.49 -15.13 0.97
C LYS A 228 -16.07 -16.58 0.75
N ASP A 229 -14.76 -16.84 0.61
CA ASP A 229 -14.23 -18.19 0.42
C ASP A 229 -14.47 -19.07 1.65
N MET A 230 -14.28 -18.54 2.85
CA MET A 230 -14.60 -19.22 4.11
C MET A 230 -16.08 -19.58 4.21
N ALA A 231 -16.97 -18.66 3.83
CA ALA A 231 -18.41 -18.94 3.79
C ALA A 231 -18.70 -20.12 2.84
N GLN A 232 -18.19 -20.07 1.61
CA GLN A 232 -18.38 -21.14 0.62
C GLN A 232 -17.81 -22.50 1.08
N MET A 233 -16.65 -22.52 1.73
CA MET A 233 -16.10 -23.77 2.29
C MET A 233 -17.03 -24.36 3.37
N LEU A 234 -17.62 -23.52 4.21
CA LEU A 234 -18.60 -23.98 5.21
C LEU A 234 -19.91 -24.46 4.56
N GLU A 235 -20.39 -23.80 3.50
CA GLU A 235 -21.56 -24.27 2.73
C GLU A 235 -21.31 -25.68 2.18
N ASN A 236 -20.15 -25.87 1.53
CA ASN A 236 -19.76 -27.16 0.94
C ASN A 236 -19.54 -28.25 2.01
N ALA A 237 -19.18 -27.87 3.23
CA ALA A 237 -19.07 -28.77 4.38
C ALA A 237 -20.41 -29.07 5.07
N GLY A 238 -21.51 -28.43 4.66
CA GLY A 238 -22.83 -28.54 5.30
C GLY A 238 -22.98 -27.75 6.60
N GLU A 239 -22.05 -26.84 6.91
CA GLU A 239 -22.00 -26.02 8.13
C GLU A 239 -22.79 -24.71 7.95
N GLU A 240 -24.09 -24.84 7.67
CA GLU A 240 -24.94 -23.76 7.17
C GLU A 240 -25.03 -22.52 8.08
N ILE A 241 -25.15 -22.71 9.40
CA ILE A 241 -25.23 -21.59 10.36
C ILE A 241 -23.89 -20.85 10.46
N LYS A 242 -22.78 -21.58 10.39
CA LYS A 242 -21.45 -20.95 10.37
C LYS A 242 -21.26 -20.20 9.06
N ALA A 243 -21.68 -20.78 7.93
CA ALA A 243 -21.62 -20.13 6.62
C ALA A 243 -22.40 -18.81 6.60
N TYR A 244 -23.62 -18.79 7.18
CA TYR A 244 -24.41 -17.57 7.36
C TYR A 244 -23.63 -16.45 8.06
N ASN A 245 -22.97 -16.75 9.19
CA ASN A 245 -22.17 -15.76 9.92
C ASN A 245 -21.00 -15.20 9.08
N TYR A 246 -20.39 -16.03 8.24
CA TYR A 246 -19.32 -15.57 7.33
C TYR A 246 -19.86 -14.79 6.13
N TRP A 247 -21.08 -15.07 5.66
CA TRP A 247 -21.77 -14.21 4.69
C TRP A 247 -22.10 -12.83 5.27
N GLN A 248 -22.51 -12.75 6.54
CA GLN A 248 -22.69 -11.47 7.23
C GLN A 248 -21.37 -10.67 7.32
N ARG A 249 -20.25 -11.34 7.61
CA ARG A 249 -18.92 -10.70 7.59
C ARG A 249 -18.56 -10.22 6.19
N THR A 250 -18.79 -11.04 5.16
CA THR A 250 -18.56 -10.65 3.76
C THR A 250 -19.31 -9.36 3.42
N LEU A 251 -20.58 -9.27 3.82
CA LEU A 251 -21.40 -8.07 3.64
C LEU A 251 -20.82 -6.87 4.40
N ALA A 252 -20.44 -7.05 5.67
CA ALA A 252 -19.91 -5.98 6.52
C ALA A 252 -18.60 -5.38 5.98
N TYR A 253 -17.73 -6.20 5.39
CA TYR A 253 -16.46 -5.73 4.79
C TYR A 253 -16.64 -5.17 3.37
N GLY A 254 -17.86 -5.20 2.83
CA GLY A 254 -18.27 -4.44 1.66
C GLY A 254 -17.86 -5.01 0.30
N LEU A 255 -17.30 -6.21 0.24
CA LEU A 255 -17.04 -6.95 -0.99
C LEU A 255 -18.18 -7.94 -1.28
N PHE A 256 -18.48 -8.17 -2.56
CA PHE A 256 -19.52 -9.12 -3.00
C PHE A 256 -20.89 -8.89 -2.34
N LYS A 257 -21.26 -7.63 -2.05
CA LYS A 257 -22.45 -7.29 -1.26
C LYS A 257 -23.72 -7.97 -1.78
N GLN A 258 -23.96 -7.95 -3.10
CA GLN A 258 -25.15 -8.55 -3.69
C GLN A 258 -25.23 -10.06 -3.47
N LEU A 259 -24.11 -10.78 -3.66
CA LEU A 259 -24.04 -12.22 -3.39
C LEU A 259 -24.27 -12.50 -1.90
N ALA A 260 -23.61 -11.75 -1.02
CA ALA A 260 -23.78 -11.89 0.42
C ALA A 260 -25.24 -11.66 0.85
N TYR A 261 -25.91 -10.63 0.33
CA TYR A 261 -27.35 -10.39 0.56
C TYR A 261 -28.21 -11.56 0.10
N GLN A 262 -27.99 -12.07 -1.11
CA GLN A 262 -28.74 -13.22 -1.65
C GLN A 262 -28.58 -14.45 -0.74
N LYS A 263 -27.36 -14.74 -0.29
CA LYS A 263 -27.06 -15.87 0.60
C LYS A 263 -27.63 -15.70 2.00
N ILE A 264 -27.51 -14.51 2.59
CA ILE A 264 -28.13 -14.16 3.88
C ILE A 264 -29.65 -14.35 3.81
N ASN A 265 -30.30 -13.83 2.76
CA ASN A 265 -31.75 -13.97 2.57
C ASN A 265 -32.17 -15.43 2.38
N PHE A 266 -31.38 -16.22 1.65
CA PHE A 266 -31.60 -17.65 1.50
C PHE A 266 -31.61 -18.37 2.85
N TYR A 267 -30.58 -18.14 3.68
CA TYR A 267 -30.48 -18.75 5.01
C TYR A 267 -31.58 -18.27 5.96
N GLN A 268 -31.93 -16.99 5.94
CA GLN A 268 -33.04 -16.45 6.71
C GLN A 268 -34.41 -16.98 6.29
N LYS A 269 -34.58 -17.38 5.03
CA LYS A 269 -35.80 -18.06 4.57
C LYS A 269 -35.84 -19.52 5.05
N LYS A 270 -34.70 -20.20 5.04
CA LYS A 270 -34.55 -21.60 5.47
C LYS A 270 -34.61 -21.76 6.99
N TYR A 271 -34.04 -20.81 7.72
CA TYR A 271 -33.96 -20.72 9.17
C TYR A 271 -34.54 -19.36 9.61
N PRO A 272 -35.87 -19.25 9.74
CA PRO A 272 -36.54 -18.00 10.10
C PRO A 272 -36.06 -17.38 11.42
N GLU A 273 -35.51 -18.19 12.33
CA GLU A 273 -34.88 -17.76 13.58
C GLU A 273 -33.58 -16.97 13.38
N LEU A 274 -32.94 -17.08 12.22
CA LEU A 274 -31.78 -16.27 11.86
C LEU A 274 -32.17 -14.87 11.36
N LYS A 275 -33.44 -14.67 10.98
CA LYS A 275 -33.91 -13.32 10.72
C LYS A 275 -33.72 -12.55 12.02
N PRO A 276 -33.10 -11.36 11.98
CA PRO A 276 -33.29 -10.45 13.09
C PRO A 276 -34.79 -10.38 13.32
N LYS A 277 -35.24 -10.65 14.55
CA LYS A 277 -36.63 -10.40 14.91
C LYS A 277 -36.95 -9.00 14.36
N LYS A 278 -38.06 -8.86 13.62
CA LYS A 278 -38.61 -7.51 13.37
C LYS A 278 -38.54 -6.75 14.68
N GLU A 279 -38.22 -5.47 14.65
CA GLU A 279 -38.24 -4.55 15.80
C GLU A 279 -39.62 -4.57 16.49
N GLU A 280 -39.90 -5.65 17.20
CA GLU A 280 -40.98 -5.86 18.16
C GLU A 280 -40.44 -6.58 19.41
N ASP A 281 -39.13 -6.88 19.46
CA ASP A 281 -38.39 -7.16 20.68
C ASP A 281 -37.06 -6.43 20.57
N ASP A 282 -37.10 -5.16 20.94
CA ASP A 282 -35.95 -4.38 21.35
C ASP A 282 -35.10 -5.21 22.32
N PRO A 283 -33.85 -5.60 21.98
CA PRO A 283 -33.04 -6.45 22.84
C PRO A 283 -32.55 -5.62 24.03
N GLU A 284 -33.45 -5.26 24.96
CA GLU A 284 -33.31 -4.14 25.90
C GLU A 284 -32.65 -2.96 25.20
N ALA A 285 -33.41 -2.00 24.62
CA ALA A 285 -32.82 -0.77 24.07
C ALA A 285 -31.78 -0.33 25.07
N ILE A 286 -30.51 -0.41 24.65
CA ILE A 286 -29.41 0.01 25.50
C ILE A 286 -29.76 1.45 25.74
N ASP A 287 -30.26 1.73 26.94
CA ASP A 287 -30.76 3.04 27.27
C ASP A 287 -29.58 3.97 27.01
N PRO A 288 -29.64 4.83 25.99
CA PRO A 288 -28.51 5.68 25.63
C PRO A 288 -28.12 6.56 26.82
N PHE A 289 -29.03 6.76 27.78
CA PHE A 289 -28.80 7.48 29.01
C PHE A 289 -28.20 6.63 30.13
N ALA A 290 -28.24 5.29 30.05
CA ALA A 290 -27.57 4.38 30.99
C ALA A 290 -26.09 4.08 30.64
N LEU A 291 -25.65 4.46 29.43
CA LEU A 291 -24.27 4.24 28.98
C LEU A 291 -23.26 5.01 29.83
N LYS A 292 -22.16 4.35 30.22
CA LYS A 292 -21.07 4.98 30.98
C LYS A 292 -19.88 5.27 30.07
N ALA A 293 -19.45 6.53 30.04
CA ALA A 293 -18.24 6.94 29.32
C ALA A 293 -16.98 6.46 30.06
N SER A 294 -16.00 5.97 29.30
CA SER A 294 -14.67 5.61 29.82
C SER A 294 -13.77 6.84 29.74
N TRP A 295 -13.93 7.75 30.71
CA TRP A 295 -13.19 9.00 30.77
C TRP A 295 -11.69 8.76 31.07
N GLN A 296 -10.83 9.33 30.24
CA GLN A 296 -9.40 9.44 30.46
C GLN A 296 -9.07 10.79 31.11
N GLN A 297 -8.07 10.78 31.99
CA GLN A 297 -7.58 12.01 32.62
C GLN A 297 -6.86 12.87 31.60
N VAL A 298 -7.30 14.12 31.48
CA VAL A 298 -6.74 15.10 30.57
C VAL A 298 -5.61 15.82 31.29
N ALA A 299 -4.37 15.68 30.81
CA ALA A 299 -3.25 16.44 31.36
C ALA A 299 -3.45 17.94 31.08
N GLU A 300 -3.25 18.77 32.11
CA GLU A 300 -3.26 20.22 31.93
C GLU A 300 -2.06 20.66 31.10
N LEU A 301 -2.31 21.53 30.13
CA LEU A 301 -1.28 22.20 29.36
C LEU A 301 -1.09 23.59 30.00
N THR A 302 0.14 23.92 30.41
CA THR A 302 0.49 25.23 30.97
C THR A 302 0.26 26.34 29.95
N GLU A 303 -0.12 27.54 30.41
CA GLU A 303 -0.64 28.64 29.57
C GLU A 303 0.16 28.84 28.27
N GLN A 304 -0.51 28.50 27.16
CA GLN A 304 -0.07 28.73 25.80
C GLN A 304 -0.71 30.06 25.36
N GLU A 305 0.04 30.94 24.71
CA GLU A 305 -0.61 31.96 23.88
C GLU A 305 -1.43 31.21 22.82
N ILE A 306 -2.69 31.62 22.61
CA ILE A 306 -3.58 30.96 21.64
C ILE A 306 -2.97 31.16 20.25
N THR A 307 -2.30 30.13 19.71
CA THR A 307 -1.56 30.26 18.46
C THR A 307 -2.47 30.17 17.23
N GLN A 308 -3.41 29.22 17.22
CA GLN A 308 -4.34 29.00 16.11
C GLN A 308 -5.50 28.08 16.55
N MET A 309 -6.74 28.52 16.35
CA MET A 309 -7.93 27.68 16.51
C MET A 309 -8.22 26.92 15.21
N LEU A 310 -8.52 25.63 15.35
CA LEU A 310 -8.82 24.71 14.25
C LEU A 310 -10.26 24.22 14.33
N ARG A 311 -10.87 23.94 13.18
CA ARG A 311 -12.13 23.21 13.04
C ARG A 311 -11.85 21.86 12.37
N ILE A 312 -11.98 20.76 13.11
CA ILE A 312 -11.71 19.41 12.63
C ILE A 312 -13.01 18.64 12.41
N GLY A 313 -13.34 18.28 11.17
CA GLY A 313 -14.50 17.44 10.86
C GLY A 313 -14.31 16.02 11.40
N LEU A 314 -15.16 15.61 12.34
CA LEU A 314 -15.07 14.30 13.02
C LEU A 314 -15.94 13.23 12.35
N GLN A 315 -17.17 13.58 11.96
CA GLN A 315 -18.09 12.68 11.28
C GLN A 315 -19.13 13.49 10.51
N GLU A 316 -19.37 13.15 9.26
CA GLU A 316 -20.42 13.71 8.40
C GLU A 316 -21.67 12.82 8.40
N ASN A 317 -22.75 13.30 7.78
CA ASN A 317 -23.97 12.53 7.51
C ASN A 317 -24.65 11.96 8.77
N ASN A 318 -24.55 12.66 9.90
CA ASN A 318 -25.16 12.22 11.15
C ASN A 318 -26.65 12.56 11.18
N LYS A 319 -27.45 11.63 11.72
CA LYS A 319 -28.86 11.89 12.09
C LYS A 319 -29.10 11.84 13.60
N LYS A 320 -28.23 11.13 14.31
CA LYS A 320 -28.25 11.00 15.77
C LYS A 320 -26.82 11.01 16.30
N LEU A 321 -26.62 11.60 17.47
CA LEU A 321 -25.32 11.64 18.15
C LEU A 321 -25.51 11.60 19.67
N LEU A 322 -24.97 10.57 20.32
CA LEU A 322 -24.92 10.49 21.78
C LEU A 322 -23.58 11.03 22.28
N PHE A 323 -23.62 11.92 23.28
CA PHE A 323 -22.41 12.52 23.84
C PHE A 323 -22.53 12.82 25.34
N GLN A 324 -21.38 13.09 25.96
CA GLN A 324 -21.24 13.68 27.29
C GLN A 324 -20.18 14.78 27.28
N TYR A 325 -20.23 15.70 28.25
CA TYR A 325 -19.14 16.63 28.55
C TYR A 325 -18.52 16.31 29.91
N SER A 326 -17.21 16.56 30.09
CA SER A 326 -16.54 16.33 31.37
C SER A 326 -17.00 17.30 32.46
N ASP A 327 -17.46 18.49 32.07
CA ASP A 327 -17.82 19.63 32.92
C ASP A 327 -19.16 20.24 32.47
N PRO A 328 -19.79 21.14 33.26
CA PRO A 328 -20.97 21.86 32.80
C PRO A 328 -20.69 22.60 31.50
N PHE A 329 -21.66 22.57 30.58
CA PHE A 329 -21.49 23.13 29.24
C PHE A 329 -22.69 24.00 28.82
N SER A 330 -22.50 24.79 27.78
CA SER A 330 -23.54 25.61 27.16
C SER A 330 -23.65 25.27 25.68
N ILE A 331 -24.87 25.26 25.15
CA ILE A 331 -25.14 25.28 23.72
C ILE A 331 -25.46 26.72 23.34
N VAL A 332 -24.76 27.23 22.34
CA VAL A 332 -24.84 28.61 21.87
C VAL A 332 -25.20 28.64 20.39
N TYR A 333 -26.12 29.53 20.06
CA TYR A 333 -26.48 29.91 18.70
C TYR A 333 -26.53 31.44 18.62
N ASN A 334 -25.85 32.03 17.63
CA ASN A 334 -25.73 33.49 17.47
C ASN A 334 -25.41 34.21 18.79
N GLU A 335 -24.35 33.77 19.47
CA GLU A 335 -23.86 34.31 20.75
C GLU A 335 -24.84 34.23 21.94
N LYS A 336 -26.01 33.59 21.75
CA LYS A 336 -27.00 33.38 22.81
C LYS A 336 -26.95 31.95 23.31
N VAL A 337 -26.86 31.79 24.63
CA VAL A 337 -27.00 30.49 25.30
C VAL A 337 -28.45 30.03 25.18
N ILE A 338 -28.66 28.94 24.45
CA ILE A 338 -29.98 28.34 24.24
C ILE A 338 -30.21 27.12 25.15
N PHE A 339 -29.14 26.53 25.68
CA PHE A 339 -29.22 25.42 26.63
C PHE A 339 -28.00 25.39 27.56
N ARG A 340 -28.18 24.91 28.80
CA ARG A 340 -27.10 24.62 29.75
C ARG A 340 -27.19 23.16 30.18
N GLY A 341 -26.10 22.44 29.99
CA GLY A 341 -25.99 21.02 30.31
C GLY A 341 -25.11 20.75 31.54
N GLU A 342 -25.36 19.60 32.14
CA GLU A 342 -24.64 19.08 33.30
C GLU A 342 -23.43 18.24 32.86
N ALA A 343 -22.41 18.23 33.72
CA ALA A 343 -21.24 17.39 33.55
C ALA A 343 -21.60 15.89 33.60
N LYS A 344 -20.94 15.09 32.76
CA LYS A 344 -20.96 13.61 32.74
C LYS A 344 -22.35 12.98 32.63
N LYS A 345 -23.30 13.75 32.09
CA LYS A 345 -24.64 13.29 31.77
C LYS A 345 -24.74 13.00 30.27
N ASN A 346 -25.50 11.97 29.91
CA ASN A 346 -25.77 11.60 28.53
C ASN A 346 -26.77 12.56 27.89
N TYR A 347 -26.42 13.00 26.69
CA TYR A 347 -27.24 13.84 25.84
C TYR A 347 -27.30 13.25 24.43
N LEU A 348 -28.51 13.08 23.91
CA LEU A 348 -28.76 12.57 22.57
C LEU A 348 -29.23 13.71 21.67
N LEU A 349 -28.45 14.03 20.64
CA LEU A 349 -28.87 14.90 19.55
C LEU A 349 -29.60 14.05 18.51
N GLU A 350 -30.77 14.52 18.07
CA GLU A 350 -31.56 13.87 17.03
C GLU A 350 -32.12 14.91 16.05
N LEU A 351 -32.10 14.57 14.77
CA LEU A 351 -32.72 15.37 13.72
C LEU A 351 -34.14 14.87 13.46
N GLU A 352 -35.13 15.76 13.62
CA GLU A 352 -36.53 15.48 13.32
C GLU A 352 -37.20 16.68 12.65
N SER A 353 -37.91 16.44 11.54
CA SER A 353 -38.72 17.46 10.85
C SER A 353 -37.96 18.78 10.59
N ASN A 354 -36.74 18.70 10.05
CA ASN A 354 -35.84 19.84 9.81
C ASN A 354 -35.47 20.64 11.06
N SER A 355 -35.38 19.99 12.22
CA SER A 355 -34.97 20.62 13.47
C SER A 355 -34.08 19.69 14.28
N ILE A 356 -33.15 20.27 15.02
CA ILE A 356 -32.28 19.53 15.94
C ILE A 356 -32.90 19.55 17.32
N TYR A 357 -33.02 18.36 17.91
CA TYR A 357 -33.50 18.14 19.27
C TYR A 357 -32.38 17.61 20.15
N LEU A 358 -32.37 18.03 21.39
CA LEU A 358 -31.52 17.51 22.45
C LEU A 358 -32.40 16.76 23.45
N SER A 359 -32.11 15.49 23.66
CA SER A 359 -32.80 14.63 24.62
C SER A 359 -31.88 14.30 25.79
N SER A 360 -32.41 14.33 27.02
CA SER A 360 -31.73 13.87 28.23
C SER A 360 -32.73 13.22 29.19
N ASN A 361 -32.60 11.92 29.42
CA ASN A 361 -33.55 11.08 30.15
C ASN A 361 -34.99 11.21 29.59
N ASN A 362 -35.82 12.09 30.16
CA ASN A 362 -37.24 12.27 29.82
C ASN A 362 -37.56 13.62 29.17
N GLU A 363 -36.58 14.51 29.04
CA GLU A 363 -36.78 15.84 28.45
C GLU A 363 -36.22 15.87 27.04
N LYS A 364 -37.04 16.35 26.10
CA LYS A 364 -36.66 16.58 24.70
C LYS A 364 -36.88 18.05 24.37
N ILE A 365 -35.79 18.74 24.05
CA ILE A 365 -35.78 20.18 23.83
C ILE A 365 -35.42 20.45 22.38
N LYS A 366 -36.21 21.28 21.70
CA LYS A 366 -35.87 21.76 20.35
C LYS A 366 -34.77 22.82 20.46
N LEU A 367 -33.60 22.56 19.87
CA LEU A 367 -32.50 23.53 19.80
C LEU A 367 -32.75 24.58 18.70
N GLY A 368 -33.20 24.14 17.52
CA GLY A 368 -33.52 25.03 16.40
C GLY A 368 -33.57 24.33 15.06
N ASP A 369 -33.43 25.10 13.97
CA ASP A 369 -33.44 24.63 12.59
C ASP A 369 -32.20 23.75 12.28
N SER A 370 -32.40 22.67 11.51
CA SER A 370 -31.35 21.70 11.16
C SER A 370 -30.40 22.15 10.05
N LYS A 371 -30.48 23.39 9.58
CA LYS A 371 -29.51 24.01 8.65
C LYS A 371 -28.56 24.98 9.35
N LEU A 372 -28.69 25.13 10.67
CA LEU A 372 -27.91 26.08 11.45
C LEU A 372 -26.74 25.40 12.14
N GLU A 373 -25.78 26.23 12.58
CA GLU A 373 -24.62 25.79 13.35
C GLU A 373 -24.81 26.09 14.84
N TYR A 374 -24.51 25.12 15.70
CA TYR A 374 -24.61 25.24 17.15
C TYR A 374 -23.24 24.95 17.78
N GLN A 375 -22.76 25.88 18.60
CA GLN A 375 -21.53 25.71 19.37
C GLN A 375 -21.85 25.12 20.73
N ILE A 376 -21.11 24.10 21.14
CA ILE A 376 -21.24 23.43 22.42
C ILE A 376 -19.88 23.55 23.09
N TYR A 377 -19.82 24.24 24.22
CA TYR A 377 -18.55 24.51 24.90
C TYR A 377 -18.72 24.50 26.42
N SER A 378 -17.61 24.26 27.11
CA SER A 378 -17.50 24.49 28.55
C SER A 378 -16.61 25.70 28.83
N SER A 379 -16.92 26.46 29.89
CA SER A 379 -16.06 27.54 30.37
C SER A 379 -14.89 27.03 31.22
N HIS A 380 -14.89 25.74 31.58
CA HIS A 380 -13.80 25.12 32.33
C HIS A 380 -12.60 24.87 31.41
N LYS A 381 -11.41 25.29 31.87
CA LYS A 381 -10.14 24.96 31.21
C LYS A 381 -9.99 23.43 31.13
N ASN A 382 -9.39 22.93 30.05
CA ASN A 382 -9.16 21.50 29.80
C ASN A 382 -10.43 20.63 29.76
N SER A 383 -11.61 21.23 29.54
CA SER A 383 -12.82 20.45 29.33
C SER A 383 -12.71 19.60 28.06
N SER A 384 -13.39 18.47 28.09
CA SER A 384 -13.42 17.51 26.99
C SER A 384 -14.84 16.98 26.79
N PHE A 385 -15.12 16.51 25.59
CA PHE A 385 -16.37 15.86 25.28
C PHE A 385 -16.14 14.42 24.82
N TYR A 386 -17.10 13.57 25.13
CA TYR A 386 -17.09 12.15 24.82
C TYR A 386 -18.22 11.85 23.84
N VAL A 387 -17.93 11.16 22.76
CA VAL A 387 -18.86 10.79 21.70
C VAL A 387 -18.92 9.27 21.58
N TYR A 388 -20.12 8.73 21.50
CA TYR A 388 -20.34 7.30 21.33
C TYR A 388 -20.48 6.90 19.87
N ASN A 389 -19.95 5.72 19.52
CA ASN A 389 -20.13 5.08 18.22
C ASN A 389 -19.78 5.95 17.00
N ILE A 390 -18.68 6.71 17.09
CA ILE A 390 -18.12 7.47 15.98
C ILE A 390 -17.43 6.51 14.99
N SER A 391 -17.73 6.68 13.71
CA SER A 391 -17.17 5.92 12.60
C SER A 391 -15.73 6.34 12.32
N TYR A 392 -14.88 5.41 11.90
CA TYR A 392 -13.50 5.68 11.49
C TYR A 392 -13.03 4.74 10.39
N GLY A 393 -12.02 5.17 9.62
CA GLY A 393 -11.36 4.35 8.61
C GLY A 393 -12.23 4.03 7.38
N GLU A 394 -13.24 4.84 7.10
CA GLU A 394 -14.18 4.62 5.99
C GLU A 394 -13.45 4.44 4.65
N GLY A 395 -13.78 3.36 3.93
CA GLY A 395 -13.14 3.02 2.65
C GLY A 395 -11.82 2.23 2.75
N TYR A 396 -11.30 1.99 3.96
CA TYR A 396 -10.11 1.18 4.20
C TYR A 396 -10.46 -0.19 4.82
N PHE A 397 -9.55 -1.16 4.72
CA PHE A 397 -9.79 -2.51 5.26
C PHE A 397 -9.91 -2.57 6.79
N TRP A 398 -9.55 -1.49 7.49
CA TRP A 398 -9.64 -1.33 8.96
C TRP A 398 -10.81 -0.43 9.41
N GLN A 399 -11.82 -0.19 8.55
CA GLN A 399 -13.01 0.57 8.91
C GLN A 399 -13.71 0.00 10.16
N GLY A 400 -14.23 0.88 11.03
CA GLY A 400 -15.00 0.48 12.21
C GLY A 400 -15.75 1.64 12.86
N SER A 401 -16.33 1.40 14.03
CA SER A 401 -16.90 2.43 14.90
C SER A 401 -16.41 2.23 16.35
N GLY A 402 -16.39 3.30 17.13
CA GLY A 402 -15.89 3.26 18.51
C GLY A 402 -16.30 4.48 19.31
N ASN A 403 -16.07 4.47 20.62
CA ASN A 403 -16.29 5.63 21.46
C ASN A 403 -15.01 6.45 21.55
N ARG A 404 -15.10 7.79 21.58
CA ARG A 404 -13.93 8.68 21.61
C ARG A 404 -14.13 9.88 22.52
N GLN A 405 -13.05 10.34 23.13
CA GLN A 405 -13.01 11.56 23.95
C GLN A 405 -12.11 12.59 23.25
N TYR A 406 -12.51 13.85 23.18
CA TYR A 406 -11.80 14.93 22.49
C TYR A 406 -11.61 16.14 23.39
N ARG A 407 -10.47 16.81 23.25
CA ARG A 407 -10.22 18.13 23.85
C ARG A 407 -10.96 19.22 23.09
N GLY A 408 -11.17 20.36 23.74
CA GLY A 408 -11.78 21.53 23.12
C GLY A 408 -13.30 21.42 23.04
N ASN A 409 -13.86 22.15 22.09
CA ASN A 409 -15.30 22.36 21.96
C ASN A 409 -15.88 21.54 20.81
N MET A 410 -17.19 21.37 20.84
CA MET A 410 -17.95 20.67 19.81
C MET A 410 -18.80 21.67 19.03
N ILE A 411 -18.87 21.50 17.72
CA ILE A 411 -19.74 22.25 16.83
C ILE A 411 -20.62 21.24 16.09
N ILE A 412 -21.92 21.54 16.04
CA ILE A 412 -22.90 20.80 15.25
C ILE A 412 -23.30 21.69 14.08
N LYS A 413 -22.84 21.35 12.87
CA LYS A 413 -23.20 22.05 11.64
C LYS A 413 -24.33 21.30 10.95
N GLY A 414 -25.53 21.86 10.95
CA GLY A 414 -26.69 21.27 10.30
C GLY A 414 -26.70 21.45 8.78
N GLU A 415 -27.15 20.43 8.05
CA GLU A 415 -27.21 20.38 6.58
C GLU A 415 -28.62 20.01 6.06
N GLY A 416 -29.64 20.17 6.91
CA GLY A 416 -31.04 19.89 6.58
C GLY A 416 -31.47 18.50 7.02
N GLU A 417 -31.12 17.45 6.28
CA GLU A 417 -31.48 16.05 6.61
C GLU A 417 -30.43 15.32 7.45
N GLU A 418 -29.28 15.94 7.62
CA GLU A 418 -28.15 15.44 8.40
C GLU A 418 -27.35 16.59 9.03
N PHE A 419 -26.36 16.26 9.83
CA PHE A 419 -25.43 17.23 10.40
C PHE A 419 -24.01 16.68 10.46
N THR A 420 -23.04 17.60 10.47
CA THR A 420 -21.62 17.32 10.60
C THR A 420 -21.18 17.65 12.03
N LEU A 421 -20.50 16.69 12.66
CA LEU A 421 -19.84 16.87 13.94
C LEU A 421 -18.43 17.44 13.70
N ILE A 422 -18.17 18.60 14.27
CA ILE A 422 -16.88 19.30 14.15
C ILE A 422 -16.29 19.49 15.55
N ASN A 423 -15.00 19.25 15.71
CA ASN A 423 -14.25 19.60 16.90
C ASN A 423 -13.52 20.94 16.71
N GLN A 424 -13.80 21.90 17.57
CA GLN A 424 -13.07 23.17 17.63
C GLN A 424 -11.99 23.10 18.71
N VAL A 425 -10.73 23.12 18.31
CA VAL A 425 -9.58 22.83 19.19
C VAL A 425 -8.37 23.67 18.81
N GLU A 426 -7.52 24.00 19.78
CA GLU A 426 -6.25 24.68 19.51
C GLU A 426 -5.24 23.74 18.82
N LEU A 427 -4.32 24.31 18.04
CA LEU A 427 -3.31 23.57 17.29
C LEU A 427 -2.46 22.63 18.16
N THR A 428 -1.98 23.08 19.31
CA THR A 428 -1.09 22.25 20.15
C THR A 428 -1.83 21.04 20.75
N PRO A 429 -3.01 21.19 21.40
CA PRO A 429 -3.84 20.05 21.82
C PRO A 429 -4.21 19.10 20.68
N TYR A 430 -4.47 19.62 19.47
CA TYR A 430 -4.72 18.81 18.29
C TYR A 430 -3.49 17.94 17.94
N LEU A 431 -2.29 18.53 17.89
CA LEU A 431 -1.05 17.81 17.58
C LEU A 431 -0.68 16.77 18.64
N ILE A 432 -1.00 17.00 19.91
CA ILE A 432 -0.83 16.03 21.00
C ILE A 432 -1.62 14.74 20.75
N SER A 433 -2.74 14.82 20.01
CA SER A 433 -3.50 13.64 19.58
C SER A 433 -3.07 13.11 18.22
N VAL A 434 -2.74 13.98 17.25
CA VAL A 434 -2.34 13.56 15.89
C VAL A 434 -1.03 12.79 15.89
N VAL A 435 0.01 13.31 16.54
CA VAL A 435 1.34 12.68 16.51
C VAL A 435 1.31 11.21 16.98
N PRO A 436 0.72 10.85 18.14
CA PRO A 436 0.61 9.45 18.54
C PRO A 436 -0.49 8.66 17.80
N SER A 437 -1.37 9.31 17.05
CA SER A 437 -2.30 8.64 16.14
C SER A 437 -1.62 8.21 14.84
N GLU A 438 -0.53 8.88 14.46
CA GLU A 438 0.24 8.64 13.24
C GLU A 438 1.43 7.70 13.47
N ILE A 439 2.16 7.88 14.58
CA ILE A 439 3.36 7.08 14.88
C ILE A 439 3.36 6.54 16.31
N TYR A 440 4.09 5.45 16.54
CA TYR A 440 4.14 4.84 17.87
C TYR A 440 4.95 5.67 18.85
N ALA A 441 4.39 5.97 20.03
CA ALA A 441 5.05 6.78 21.05
C ALA A 441 6.35 6.17 21.63
N SER A 442 6.59 4.87 21.39
CA SER A 442 7.83 4.17 21.78
C SER A 442 9.01 4.44 20.84
N TRP A 443 8.78 5.05 19.68
CA TRP A 443 9.84 5.37 18.72
C TRP A 443 10.83 6.42 19.27
N PRO A 444 12.02 6.57 18.63
CA PRO A 444 13.04 7.52 19.07
C PRO A 444 12.51 8.95 19.16
N MET A 445 12.95 9.70 20.17
CA MET A 445 12.44 11.05 20.45
C MET A 445 12.60 12.00 19.26
N GLU A 446 13.72 11.93 18.55
CA GLU A 446 13.97 12.78 17.38
C GLU A 446 13.01 12.48 16.22
N ALA A 447 12.54 11.24 16.07
CA ALA A 447 11.47 10.91 15.12
C ALA A 447 10.12 11.49 15.57
N LEU A 448 9.81 11.46 16.88
CA LEU A 448 8.60 12.06 17.42
C LEU A 448 8.57 13.58 17.19
N LYS A 449 9.71 14.25 17.36
CA LYS A 449 9.88 15.69 17.08
C LYS A 449 9.75 16.00 15.60
N ALA A 450 10.38 15.21 14.73
CA ALA A 450 10.28 15.38 13.28
C ALA A 450 8.82 15.25 12.82
N GLN A 451 8.09 14.24 13.32
CA GLN A 451 6.66 14.09 13.04
C GLN A 451 5.84 15.26 13.58
N ALA A 452 6.16 15.81 14.75
CA ALA A 452 5.46 16.97 15.29
C ALA A 452 5.62 18.21 14.41
N VAL A 453 6.83 18.50 13.92
CA VAL A 453 7.11 19.61 12.99
C VAL A 453 6.41 19.39 11.64
N ALA A 454 6.49 18.18 11.08
CA ALA A 454 5.82 17.84 9.82
C ALA A 454 4.29 17.97 9.95
N ALA A 455 3.69 17.37 10.99
CA ALA A 455 2.25 17.46 11.24
C ALA A 455 1.78 18.89 11.47
N ARG A 456 2.54 19.72 12.20
CA ARG A 456 2.23 21.15 12.38
C ARG A 456 2.25 21.90 11.05
N SER A 457 3.31 21.71 10.26
CA SER A 457 3.48 22.38 8.97
C SER A 457 2.38 22.00 7.99
N TYR A 458 2.08 20.69 7.88
CA TYR A 458 0.97 20.19 7.09
C TYR A 458 -0.37 20.80 7.52
N THR A 459 -0.65 20.82 8.83
CA THR A 459 -1.89 21.36 9.40
C THR A 459 -2.08 22.83 9.03
N LEU A 460 -1.03 23.65 9.22
CA LEU A 460 -1.08 25.08 8.93
C LEU A 460 -1.19 25.40 7.44
N ASN A 461 -0.48 24.64 6.59
CA ASN A 461 -0.54 24.81 5.14
C ASN A 461 -1.92 24.39 4.55
N ASN A 462 -2.62 23.45 5.19
CA ASN A 462 -3.89 22.90 4.71
C ASN A 462 -5.15 23.46 5.42
N LEU A 463 -5.04 24.61 6.12
CA LEU A 463 -6.21 25.25 6.71
C LEU A 463 -7.23 25.61 5.62
N GLY A 464 -8.52 25.44 5.91
CA GLY A 464 -9.60 25.66 4.95
C GLY A 464 -9.69 24.65 3.80
N ARG A 465 -8.94 23.53 3.80
CA ARG A 465 -9.04 22.48 2.76
C ARG A 465 -10.46 21.95 2.57
N HIS A 466 -11.25 21.96 3.64
CA HIS A 466 -12.66 21.57 3.67
C HIS A 466 -13.60 22.77 3.91
N SER A 467 -13.24 23.97 3.44
CA SER A 467 -14.04 25.18 3.67
C SER A 467 -15.48 25.05 3.19
N ASN A 468 -15.72 24.30 2.11
CA ASN A 468 -17.05 24.00 1.59
C ASN A 468 -17.89 23.15 2.56
N ASP A 469 -17.23 22.29 3.33
CA ASP A 469 -17.83 21.41 4.33
C ASP A 469 -17.92 22.10 5.71
N GLY A 470 -17.34 23.29 5.86
CA GLY A 470 -17.43 24.14 7.06
C GLY A 470 -16.40 23.85 8.15
N TYR A 471 -15.31 23.16 7.80
CA TYR A 471 -14.19 22.85 8.69
C TYR A 471 -12.84 22.93 7.94
N ASP A 472 -11.72 22.90 8.66
CA ASP A 472 -10.39 23.04 8.07
C ASP A 472 -9.87 21.70 7.53
N LEU A 473 -9.87 20.67 8.38
CA LEU A 473 -9.31 19.34 8.13
C LEU A 473 -10.25 18.24 8.64
N CYS A 474 -10.20 17.04 8.05
CA CYS A 474 -10.97 15.89 8.54
C CYS A 474 -10.15 14.99 9.49
N SER A 475 -10.81 14.19 10.34
CA SER A 475 -10.15 13.31 11.33
C SER A 475 -9.63 11.97 10.76
N SER A 476 -9.65 11.81 9.44
CA SER A 476 -9.25 10.59 8.75
C SER A 476 -7.87 10.71 8.12
N VAL A 477 -7.29 9.58 7.73
CA VAL A 477 -6.01 9.51 6.99
C VAL A 477 -6.00 10.27 5.65
N HIS A 478 -7.14 10.80 5.20
CA HIS A 478 -7.20 11.75 4.10
C HIS A 478 -6.50 13.07 4.44
N CYS A 479 -6.59 13.53 5.70
CA CYS A 479 -5.87 14.70 6.20
C CYS A 479 -4.78 14.27 7.19
N ALA A 480 -5.18 13.83 8.38
CA ALA A 480 -4.31 13.23 9.39
C ALA A 480 -5.17 12.41 10.36
N ALA A 481 -4.64 11.30 10.86
CA ALA A 481 -5.32 10.49 11.87
C ALA A 481 -5.52 11.31 13.15
N TYR A 482 -6.78 11.50 13.55
CA TYR A 482 -7.15 12.20 14.77
C TYR A 482 -8.10 11.33 15.61
N ASN A 483 -7.56 10.68 16.64
CA ASN A 483 -8.29 9.71 17.47
C ASN A 483 -8.72 10.25 18.83
N GLY A 484 -8.45 11.53 19.12
CA GLY A 484 -8.76 12.17 20.38
C GLY A 484 -7.81 11.79 21.52
N ILE A 485 -8.28 11.92 22.76
CA ILE A 485 -7.50 11.80 24.00
C ILE A 485 -6.96 10.39 24.21
N MET A 486 -7.64 9.36 23.70
CA MET A 486 -7.24 7.96 23.90
C MET A 486 -5.87 7.61 23.29
N SER A 487 -5.40 8.41 22.33
CA SER A 487 -4.08 8.24 21.72
C SER A 487 -2.99 9.05 22.43
N GLU A 488 -3.33 9.97 23.33
CA GLU A 488 -2.33 10.84 23.96
C GLU A 488 -1.30 10.03 24.76
N HIS A 489 -0.04 10.44 24.65
CA HIS A 489 1.06 9.80 25.36
C HIS A 489 2.10 10.84 25.80
N HIS A 490 2.69 10.66 26.99
CA HIS A 490 3.61 11.65 27.56
C HIS A 490 4.84 11.92 26.67
N ARG A 491 5.44 10.89 26.06
CA ARG A 491 6.59 11.04 25.14
C ARG A 491 6.26 11.86 23.88
N THR A 492 5.11 11.61 23.24
CA THR A 492 4.71 12.39 22.05
C THR A 492 4.26 13.79 22.44
N THR A 493 3.66 13.95 23.61
CA THR A 493 3.35 15.27 24.19
C THR A 493 4.63 16.07 24.39
N GLU A 494 5.67 15.49 24.98
CA GLU A 494 6.99 16.10 25.14
C GLU A 494 7.60 16.51 23.78
N ALA A 495 7.49 15.67 22.75
CA ALA A 495 7.96 15.99 21.40
C ALA A 495 7.20 17.19 20.79
N VAL A 496 5.87 17.23 20.93
CA VAL A 496 5.04 18.34 20.43
C VAL A 496 5.36 19.64 21.16
N LEU A 497 5.51 19.60 22.48
CA LEU A 497 5.80 20.77 23.31
C LEU A 497 7.24 21.28 23.11
N SER A 498 8.23 20.38 22.99
CA SER A 498 9.63 20.79 22.76
C SER A 498 9.86 21.40 21.37
N THR A 499 8.98 21.14 20.41
CA THR A 499 8.98 21.72 19.06
C THR A 499 7.87 22.76 18.87
N GLN A 500 7.31 23.29 19.96
CA GLN A 500 6.20 24.24 19.88
C GLN A 500 6.61 25.49 19.09
N GLY A 501 5.73 25.92 18.17
CA GLY A 501 5.96 27.04 17.26
C GLY A 501 6.83 26.70 16.05
N GLU A 502 7.49 25.53 16.01
CA GLU A 502 8.38 25.18 14.92
C GLU A 502 7.64 24.55 13.72
N SER A 503 7.85 25.14 12.54
CA SER A 503 7.32 24.68 11.25
C SER A 503 8.41 24.69 10.18
N ALA A 504 8.26 23.80 9.19
CA ALA A 504 9.11 23.72 8.01
C ALA A 504 8.64 24.75 6.96
N VAL A 505 9.57 25.55 6.47
CA VAL A 505 9.33 26.71 5.61
C VAL A 505 10.25 26.65 4.40
N PHE A 506 9.71 26.95 3.21
CA PHE A 506 10.46 27.09 1.97
C PHE A 506 10.13 28.43 1.34
N GLU A 507 11.14 29.23 1.02
CA GLU A 507 10.98 30.58 0.44
C GLU A 507 10.01 31.50 1.20
N GLY A 508 9.98 31.38 2.53
CA GLY A 508 9.14 32.20 3.42
C GLY A 508 7.74 31.66 3.70
N GLU A 509 7.32 30.60 3.00
CA GLU A 509 6.00 29.99 3.14
C GLU A 509 6.07 28.62 3.84
N ILE A 510 5.09 28.32 4.70
CA ILE A 510 4.99 27.00 5.37
C ILE A 510 4.72 25.93 4.30
N ILE A 511 5.51 24.87 4.29
CA ILE A 511 5.42 23.83 3.27
C ILE A 511 4.22 22.90 3.47
N GLU A 512 3.76 22.28 2.38
CA GLU A 512 2.88 21.11 2.43
C GLU A 512 3.68 19.86 2.87
N ALA A 513 3.91 19.74 4.18
CA ALA A 513 4.75 18.69 4.78
C ALA A 513 4.04 17.33 4.86
N VAL A 514 3.68 16.75 3.72
CA VAL A 514 3.03 15.44 3.64
C VAL A 514 3.93 14.31 4.17
N PHE A 515 3.33 13.27 4.72
CA PHE A 515 4.05 12.14 5.32
C PHE A 515 3.29 10.83 5.14
N SER A 516 4.01 9.70 5.15
CA SER A 516 3.40 8.38 5.00
C SER A 516 4.08 7.32 5.86
N SER A 517 3.39 6.20 6.11
CA SER A 517 3.85 5.17 7.06
C SER A 517 5.22 4.61 6.73
N ASN A 518 5.44 4.22 5.48
CA ASN A 518 6.69 3.63 5.04
C ASN A 518 6.83 3.84 3.54
N SER A 519 7.97 4.31 3.07
CA SER A 519 8.21 4.47 1.63
C SER A 519 8.70 3.18 0.98
N GLY A 520 9.27 2.25 1.76
CA GLY A 520 9.98 1.09 1.23
C GLY A 520 11.45 1.37 0.94
N GLY A 521 11.99 2.54 1.31
CA GLY A 521 13.41 2.87 1.21
C GLY A 521 13.74 4.03 0.26
N TYR A 522 12.73 4.60 -0.41
CA TYR A 522 12.88 5.78 -1.26
C TYR A 522 11.56 6.56 -1.33
N THR A 523 11.57 7.88 -1.17
CA THR A 523 10.35 8.72 -1.34
C THR A 523 10.28 9.29 -2.75
N GLU A 524 9.07 9.53 -3.26
CA GLU A 524 8.83 10.03 -4.61
C GLU A 524 8.93 11.55 -4.69
N ARG A 525 8.99 12.04 -5.93
CA ARG A 525 8.85 13.46 -6.24
C ARG A 525 7.37 13.82 -6.41
N SER A 526 6.99 15.05 -6.02
CA SER A 526 5.59 15.46 -6.13
C SER A 526 5.11 15.58 -7.58
N ASP A 527 5.97 16.05 -8.50
CA ASP A 527 5.67 16.24 -9.93
C ASP A 527 5.43 14.92 -10.70
N GLN A 528 5.78 13.79 -10.10
CA GLN A 528 5.57 12.46 -10.68
C GLN A 528 4.34 11.75 -10.10
N ILE A 529 3.84 12.18 -8.94
CA ILE A 529 2.69 11.58 -8.25
C ILE A 529 1.45 12.48 -8.33
N TRP A 530 1.67 13.79 -8.29
CA TRP A 530 0.67 14.85 -8.35
C TRP A 530 0.97 15.79 -9.51
N SER A 531 -0.01 16.62 -9.89
CA SER A 531 0.20 17.66 -10.90
C SER A 531 1.03 18.84 -10.37
N ALA A 532 1.19 18.97 -9.05
CA ALA A 532 1.92 20.07 -8.43
C ALA A 532 3.42 19.76 -8.33
N ASP A 533 4.24 20.64 -8.89
CA ASP A 533 5.69 20.61 -8.75
C ASP A 533 6.12 21.39 -7.49
N LEU A 534 6.44 20.68 -6.41
CA LEU A 534 6.82 21.24 -5.12
C LEU A 534 8.34 21.11 -4.93
N PRO A 535 9.09 22.24 -4.86
CA PRO A 535 10.56 22.24 -4.77
C PRO A 535 11.16 21.48 -3.59
N TYR A 536 10.39 21.35 -2.51
CA TYR A 536 10.76 20.65 -1.28
C TYR A 536 10.25 19.19 -1.22
N LEU A 537 9.66 18.65 -2.30
CA LEU A 537 9.27 17.23 -2.40
C LEU A 537 9.97 16.59 -3.62
N ARG A 538 11.26 16.29 -3.46
CA ARG A 538 12.16 15.86 -4.55
C ARG A 538 12.58 14.39 -4.50
N GLY A 539 11.95 13.62 -3.62
CA GLY A 539 12.36 12.26 -3.32
C GLY A 539 13.66 12.21 -2.54
N SER A 540 13.74 11.25 -1.63
CA SER A 540 14.86 11.08 -0.72
C SER A 540 15.22 9.61 -0.67
N ASN A 541 16.51 9.31 -0.52
CA ASN A 541 17.02 7.95 -0.46
C ASN A 541 17.25 7.52 1.00
N GLN A 542 16.57 6.46 1.45
CA GLN A 542 16.70 5.93 2.82
C GLN A 542 17.52 4.63 2.88
N MET A 543 18.18 4.24 1.79
CA MET A 543 19.05 3.06 1.76
C MET A 543 20.31 3.31 2.60
N LYS A 544 20.76 2.29 3.33
CA LYS A 544 22.02 2.37 4.13
C LYS A 544 23.26 1.98 3.31
N GLU A 545 23.05 1.39 2.13
CA GLU A 545 24.09 0.97 1.21
C GLU A 545 24.23 1.99 0.07
N ASP A 546 25.45 2.38 -0.27
CA ASP A 546 25.75 3.44 -1.26
C ASP A 546 25.50 3.04 -2.73
N ASN A 547 25.19 1.77 -2.99
CA ASN A 547 24.97 1.22 -4.33
C ASN A 547 23.55 1.47 -4.89
N TYR A 548 22.61 1.95 -4.07
CA TYR A 548 21.24 2.23 -4.51
C TYR A 548 21.09 3.68 -4.94
N ASN A 549 21.39 3.98 -6.20
CA ASN A 549 21.21 5.32 -6.78
C ASN A 549 19.94 5.37 -7.63
N PHE A 550 18.85 5.90 -7.08
CA PHE A 550 17.59 6.04 -7.79
C PHE A 550 17.64 7.16 -8.85
N PRO A 551 16.93 7.00 -10.01
CA PRO A 551 16.16 5.82 -10.40
C PRO A 551 17.06 4.61 -10.73
N LEU A 552 16.64 3.42 -10.29
CA LEU A 552 17.37 2.16 -10.53
C LEU A 552 17.13 1.65 -11.96
N ALA A 553 18.03 0.84 -12.50
CA ALA A 553 17.74 0.13 -13.75
C ALA A 553 16.53 -0.81 -13.57
N PRO A 554 15.73 -1.10 -14.62
CA PRO A 554 14.49 -1.88 -14.49
C PRO A 554 14.64 -3.22 -13.75
N ALA A 555 15.70 -3.99 -14.06
CA ALA A 555 15.97 -5.26 -13.39
C ALA A 555 16.42 -5.09 -11.94
N ASP A 556 17.20 -4.05 -11.65
CA ASP A 556 17.66 -3.73 -10.29
C ASP A 556 16.51 -3.24 -9.41
N PHE A 557 15.58 -2.46 -9.98
CA PHE A 557 14.34 -2.07 -9.30
C PHE A 557 13.50 -3.29 -8.92
N GLN A 558 13.29 -4.22 -9.87
CA GLN A 558 12.54 -5.46 -9.60
C GLN A 558 13.25 -6.29 -8.51
N ASN A 559 14.58 -6.41 -8.59
CA ASN A 559 15.37 -7.10 -7.56
C ASN A 559 15.27 -6.39 -6.20
N TRP A 560 15.26 -5.06 -6.15
CA TRP A 560 15.10 -4.27 -4.92
C TRP A 560 13.72 -4.46 -4.27
N LEU A 561 12.66 -4.69 -5.07
CA LEU A 561 11.33 -5.05 -4.57
C LEU A 561 11.26 -6.49 -4.05
N LEU A 562 11.92 -7.43 -4.73
CA LEU A 562 11.93 -8.84 -4.34
C LEU A 562 12.78 -9.12 -3.10
N ASN A 563 13.77 -8.28 -2.84
CA ASN A 563 14.67 -8.37 -1.70
C ASN A 563 14.26 -7.41 -0.56
N SER A 564 14.92 -7.56 0.59
CA SER A 564 14.76 -6.69 1.76
C SER A 564 16.11 -6.04 2.14
N PRO A 565 16.65 -5.15 1.29
CA PRO A 565 17.95 -4.51 1.53
C PRO A 565 17.92 -3.60 2.76
N GLU A 566 19.09 -3.27 3.31
CA GLU A 566 19.19 -2.46 4.52
C GLU A 566 18.80 -1.00 4.25
N SER A 567 17.88 -0.49 5.08
CA SER A 567 17.31 0.85 4.95
C SER A 567 16.88 1.36 6.32
N TYR A 568 16.84 2.68 6.50
CA TYR A 568 16.22 3.28 7.68
C TYR A 568 14.71 2.95 7.80
N SER A 569 14.03 2.66 6.68
CA SER A 569 12.60 2.30 6.67
C SER A 569 12.31 0.86 7.14
N LYS A 570 13.33 0.01 7.34
CA LYS A 570 13.16 -1.44 7.51
C LYS A 570 12.76 -1.86 8.94
N ASP A 571 13.39 -1.26 9.94
CA ASP A 571 13.38 -1.78 11.33
C ASP A 571 12.12 -1.37 12.12
N TYR A 572 11.41 -0.35 11.66
CA TYR A 572 10.20 0.18 12.28
C TYR A 572 9.00 -0.02 11.36
N GLY A 573 7.95 -0.72 11.82
CA GLY A 573 6.82 -1.06 10.94
C GLY A 573 7.22 -2.02 9.80
N SER A 574 8.12 -2.96 10.08
CA SER A 574 8.79 -3.83 9.09
C SER A 574 7.84 -4.58 8.13
N SER A 575 6.62 -4.90 8.56
CA SER A 575 5.60 -5.52 7.69
C SER A 575 5.11 -4.61 6.55
N ASN A 576 5.48 -3.33 6.57
CA ASN A 576 5.16 -2.33 5.55
C ASN A 576 6.32 -2.10 4.60
N TYR A 577 7.56 -2.41 5.01
CA TYR A 577 8.75 -2.20 4.19
C TYR A 577 8.73 -3.06 2.92
N ARG A 578 8.40 -4.34 3.07
CA ARG A 578 8.16 -5.30 1.98
C ARG A 578 6.93 -6.13 2.31
N TRP A 579 6.09 -6.37 1.31
CA TRP A 579 4.88 -7.18 1.48
C TRP A 579 4.58 -7.97 0.21
N GLN A 580 3.95 -9.11 0.41
CA GLN A 580 3.51 -10.01 -0.66
C GLN A 580 2.01 -10.23 -0.53
N LEU A 581 1.28 -10.21 -1.65
CA LEU A 581 -0.17 -10.38 -1.65
C LEU A 581 -0.64 -11.09 -2.91
N ARG A 582 -1.46 -12.13 -2.74
CA ARG A 582 -2.25 -12.69 -3.83
C ARG A 582 -3.55 -11.89 -3.98
N VAL A 583 -3.92 -11.51 -5.19
CA VAL A 583 -5.18 -10.82 -5.50
C VAL A 583 -5.94 -11.63 -6.53
N PRO A 584 -7.04 -12.32 -6.16
CA PRO A 584 -7.88 -13.03 -7.11
C PRO A 584 -8.49 -12.09 -8.16
N ALA A 585 -8.60 -12.54 -9.41
CA ALA A 585 -9.18 -11.76 -10.50
C ALA A 585 -10.60 -11.30 -10.19
N GLU A 586 -11.42 -12.13 -9.53
CA GLU A 586 -12.78 -11.77 -9.09
C GLU A 586 -12.85 -10.52 -8.20
N ILE A 587 -11.75 -10.18 -7.49
CA ILE A 587 -11.67 -8.96 -6.69
C ILE A 587 -11.43 -7.75 -7.57
N ILE A 588 -10.56 -7.92 -8.56
CA ILE A 588 -10.27 -6.87 -9.55
C ILE A 588 -11.53 -6.61 -10.36
N GLU A 589 -12.19 -7.66 -10.85
CA GLU A 589 -13.45 -7.62 -11.60
C GLU A 589 -14.56 -6.93 -10.79
N TYR A 590 -14.76 -7.32 -9.52
CA TYR A 590 -15.75 -6.68 -8.65
C TYR A 590 -15.52 -5.18 -8.46
N ARG A 591 -14.26 -4.74 -8.41
CA ARG A 591 -13.90 -3.34 -8.12
C ARG A 591 -13.76 -2.47 -9.37
N SER A 592 -13.42 -3.06 -10.50
CA SER A 592 -13.34 -2.39 -11.80
C SER A 592 -14.70 -2.35 -12.49
N GLY A 593 -15.55 -3.36 -12.28
CA GLY A 593 -16.75 -3.59 -13.09
C GLY A 593 -16.44 -4.27 -14.42
N LEU A 594 -15.21 -4.72 -14.65
CA LEU A 594 -14.80 -5.52 -15.80
C LEU A 594 -14.98 -7.01 -15.47
N ASP A 595 -15.28 -7.83 -16.46
CA ASP A 595 -15.30 -9.29 -16.36
C ASP A 595 -14.31 -9.89 -17.37
N LYS A 596 -13.78 -11.09 -17.11
CA LYS A 596 -12.90 -11.82 -18.04
C LYS A 596 -11.66 -11.02 -18.44
N ILE A 597 -10.91 -10.59 -17.44
CA ILE A 597 -9.68 -9.81 -17.63
C ILE A 597 -8.65 -10.63 -18.43
N ARG A 598 -8.08 -10.03 -19.47
CA ARG A 598 -7.09 -10.64 -20.38
C ARG A 598 -5.66 -10.28 -20.03
N LYS A 599 -5.41 -9.05 -19.62
CA LYS A 599 -4.08 -8.57 -19.25
C LYS A 599 -4.17 -7.27 -18.48
N ILE A 600 -3.09 -6.97 -17.78
CA ILE A 600 -2.87 -5.70 -17.09
C ILE A 600 -1.52 -5.18 -17.56
N GLU A 601 -1.50 -3.94 -18.04
CA GLU A 601 -0.27 -3.29 -18.50
C GLU A 601 0.03 -2.09 -17.60
N ILE A 602 1.28 -1.97 -17.14
CA ILE A 602 1.75 -0.73 -16.55
C ILE A 602 2.02 0.26 -17.68
N LYS A 603 1.49 1.48 -17.56
CA LYS A 603 1.70 2.55 -18.53
C LYS A 603 2.79 3.53 -18.10
N GLU A 604 2.90 3.80 -16.80
CA GLU A 604 3.83 4.80 -16.28
C GLU A 604 4.18 4.52 -14.81
N ARG A 605 5.40 4.91 -14.41
CA ARG A 605 5.90 4.82 -13.04
C ARG A 605 6.75 6.04 -12.71
N ALA A 606 6.68 6.50 -11.46
CA ALA A 606 7.61 7.47 -10.92
C ALA A 606 9.02 6.86 -10.73
N GLN A 607 10.05 7.71 -10.52
CA GLN A 607 11.45 7.27 -10.41
C GLN A 607 11.74 6.33 -9.24
N GLY A 608 10.98 6.42 -8.14
CA GLY A 608 11.03 5.45 -7.05
C GLY A 608 10.27 4.14 -7.34
N GLY A 609 9.64 4.03 -8.51
CA GLY A 609 8.93 2.85 -9.00
C GLY A 609 7.45 2.75 -8.61
N THR A 610 6.87 3.82 -8.04
CA THR A 610 5.43 3.90 -7.82
C THR A 610 4.70 3.94 -9.17
N ILE A 611 3.79 3.00 -9.42
CA ILE A 611 2.95 2.99 -10.62
C ILE A 611 1.97 4.15 -10.57
N THR A 612 2.06 5.02 -11.57
CA THR A 612 1.23 6.22 -11.68
C THR A 612 0.03 5.99 -12.60
N SER A 613 0.17 5.08 -13.57
CA SER A 613 -0.90 4.69 -14.49
C SER A 613 -0.78 3.22 -14.92
N LEU A 614 -1.91 2.51 -14.97
CA LEU A 614 -2.02 1.17 -15.57
C LEU A 614 -3.33 1.01 -16.32
N THR A 615 -3.37 0.06 -17.25
CA THR A 615 -4.57 -0.28 -18.03
C THR A 615 -4.94 -1.74 -17.78
N ILE A 616 -6.23 -1.98 -17.50
CA ILE A 616 -6.79 -3.33 -17.38
C ILE A 616 -7.60 -3.61 -18.64
N TYR A 617 -7.30 -4.69 -19.33
CA TYR A 617 -7.95 -5.12 -20.56
C TYR A 617 -8.87 -6.31 -20.28
N SER A 618 -10.12 -6.24 -20.73
CA SER A 618 -11.08 -7.35 -20.73
C SER A 618 -11.47 -7.74 -22.16
N ASP A 619 -12.32 -8.76 -22.31
CA ASP A 619 -12.91 -9.11 -23.62
C ASP A 619 -13.75 -7.97 -24.24
N GLN A 620 -14.32 -7.09 -23.41
CA GLN A 620 -15.34 -6.11 -23.84
C GLN A 620 -14.82 -4.68 -23.89
N SER A 621 -13.91 -4.33 -23.00
CA SER A 621 -13.39 -2.98 -22.83
C SER A 621 -12.02 -2.96 -22.17
N GLU A 622 -11.38 -1.80 -22.22
CA GLU A 622 -10.19 -1.48 -21.45
C GLU A 622 -10.49 -0.27 -20.55
N GLU A 623 -9.86 -0.23 -19.38
CA GLU A 623 -9.95 0.93 -18.48
C GLU A 623 -8.58 1.34 -17.95
N ASN A 624 -8.36 2.65 -17.93
CA ASN A 624 -7.16 3.28 -17.39
C ASN A 624 -7.37 3.69 -15.93
N TYR A 625 -6.39 3.38 -15.09
CA TYR A 625 -6.40 3.65 -13.66
C TYR A 625 -5.21 4.51 -13.27
N SER A 626 -5.48 5.68 -12.69
CA SER A 626 -4.47 6.56 -12.12
C SER A 626 -4.02 6.09 -10.73
N VAL A 627 -2.90 6.63 -10.25
CA VAL A 627 -2.26 6.32 -8.95
C VAL A 627 -3.25 6.24 -7.77
N SER A 628 -4.26 7.12 -7.73
CA SER A 628 -5.25 7.18 -6.66
C SER A 628 -6.28 6.04 -6.70
N ARG A 629 -6.47 5.40 -7.87
CA ARG A 629 -7.43 4.30 -8.06
C ARG A 629 -6.76 2.93 -8.08
N ILE A 630 -5.47 2.84 -8.44
CA ILE A 630 -4.72 1.57 -8.59
C ILE A 630 -4.83 0.69 -7.34
N ARG A 631 -4.49 1.25 -6.18
CA ARG A 631 -4.54 0.51 -4.90
C ARG A 631 -5.93 -0.04 -4.63
N ARG A 632 -6.96 0.76 -4.91
CA ARG A 632 -8.36 0.37 -4.70
C ARG A 632 -8.75 -0.75 -5.64
N VAL A 633 -8.54 -0.60 -6.96
CA VAL A 633 -8.99 -1.60 -7.95
C VAL A 633 -8.28 -2.94 -7.78
N LEU A 634 -6.99 -2.94 -7.41
CA LEU A 634 -6.21 -4.16 -7.18
C LEU A 634 -6.36 -4.74 -5.76
N GLY A 635 -7.55 -4.62 -5.15
CA GLY A 635 -7.86 -5.31 -3.90
C GLY A 635 -7.50 -4.57 -2.61
N GLY A 636 -7.14 -3.29 -2.66
CA GLY A 636 -6.83 -2.48 -1.47
C GLY A 636 -5.36 -2.55 -1.05
N LEU A 637 -4.44 -2.32 -2.00
CA LEU A 637 -2.99 -2.42 -1.77
C LEU A 637 -2.45 -1.37 -0.77
N LYS A 638 -1.36 -1.70 -0.08
CA LYS A 638 -0.68 -0.79 0.86
C LYS A 638 -0.05 0.42 0.17
N SER A 639 0.51 0.24 -1.03
CA SER A 639 1.11 1.30 -1.86
C SER A 639 0.91 0.97 -3.34
N SER A 640 1.17 1.93 -4.23
CA SER A 640 1.24 1.71 -5.68
C SER A 640 2.66 1.34 -6.16
N ARG A 641 3.60 1.05 -5.25
CA ARG A 641 4.96 0.63 -5.59
C ARG A 641 5.05 -0.88 -5.47
N PHE A 642 4.87 -1.55 -6.60
CA PHE A 642 4.89 -3.00 -6.67
C PHE A 642 5.25 -3.52 -8.05
N TYR A 643 5.63 -4.79 -8.05
CA TYR A 643 5.77 -5.68 -9.20
C TYR A 643 4.78 -6.84 -9.01
N PHE A 644 4.27 -7.42 -10.09
CA PHE A 644 3.34 -8.54 -10.02
C PHE A 644 3.59 -9.58 -11.10
N ASN A 645 3.23 -10.82 -10.80
CA ASN A 645 3.10 -11.90 -11.76
C ASN A 645 1.63 -12.22 -12.01
N SER A 646 1.29 -12.48 -13.26
CA SER A 646 -0.08 -12.73 -13.73
C SER A 646 -0.30 -14.22 -13.96
N HIS A 647 -1.24 -14.83 -13.23
CA HIS A 647 -1.64 -16.21 -13.45
C HIS A 647 -2.88 -16.26 -14.32
N TYR A 648 -2.82 -16.99 -15.44
CA TYR A 648 -3.92 -17.14 -16.39
C TYR A 648 -4.56 -18.53 -16.33
N ASP A 649 -5.81 -18.64 -16.74
CA ASP A 649 -6.46 -19.92 -17.01
C ASP A 649 -6.16 -20.41 -18.45
N GLN A 650 -6.60 -21.63 -18.77
CA GLN A 650 -6.42 -22.24 -20.10
C GLN A 650 -7.09 -21.46 -21.24
N ASN A 651 -8.03 -20.55 -20.93
CA ASN A 651 -8.70 -19.70 -21.90
C ASN A 651 -8.00 -18.35 -22.07
N GLY A 652 -6.93 -18.08 -21.32
CA GLY A 652 -6.21 -16.81 -21.31
C GLY A 652 -6.93 -15.70 -20.53
N TYR A 653 -7.72 -16.05 -19.52
CA TYR A 653 -8.28 -15.09 -18.56
C TYR A 653 -7.46 -15.09 -17.27
N LEU A 654 -7.29 -13.91 -16.68
CA LEU A 654 -6.60 -13.75 -15.42
C LEU A 654 -7.33 -14.52 -14.31
N LYS A 655 -6.60 -15.34 -13.55
CA LYS A 655 -7.08 -16.03 -12.34
C LYS A 655 -6.74 -15.25 -11.10
N ASP A 656 -5.50 -14.79 -10.99
CA ASP A 656 -5.01 -13.99 -9.89
C ASP A 656 -3.68 -13.29 -10.21
N LEU A 657 -3.36 -12.27 -9.43
CA LEU A 657 -2.05 -11.64 -9.38
C LEU A 657 -1.30 -12.09 -8.14
N TYR A 658 -0.01 -12.35 -8.29
CA TYR A 658 0.91 -12.46 -7.16
C TYR A 658 1.80 -11.22 -7.10
N ILE A 659 1.57 -10.36 -6.10
CA ILE A 659 2.12 -9.01 -6.00
C ILE A 659 3.24 -8.96 -4.95
N TYR A 660 4.36 -8.33 -5.30
CA TYR A 660 5.47 -7.96 -4.44
C TYR A 660 5.52 -6.43 -4.34
N GLY A 661 5.25 -5.88 -3.17
CA GLY A 661 5.18 -4.44 -2.97
C GLY A 661 6.10 -3.94 -1.87
N ALA A 662 6.34 -2.63 -1.91
CA ALA A 662 7.17 -1.91 -0.96
C ALA A 662 6.45 -0.67 -0.43
N GLY A 663 6.61 -0.40 0.87
CA GLY A 663 6.01 0.75 1.54
C GLY A 663 4.50 0.61 1.80
N TRP A 664 3.97 1.56 2.56
CA TRP A 664 2.56 1.80 2.79
C TRP A 664 2.28 3.30 2.83
N GLY A 665 1.50 3.77 1.87
CA GLY A 665 1.07 5.16 1.75
C GLY A 665 1.23 5.67 0.32
N HIS A 666 1.37 6.99 0.21
CA HIS A 666 1.57 7.68 -1.07
C HIS A 666 3.06 7.89 -1.42
N ASN A 667 3.99 7.48 -0.54
CA ASN A 667 5.44 7.56 -0.73
C ASN A 667 5.99 8.99 -0.92
N LEU A 668 5.28 10.05 -0.51
CA LEU A 668 5.77 11.45 -0.61
C LEU A 668 6.15 12.00 0.76
N GLY A 669 7.16 12.88 0.78
CA GLY A 669 7.60 13.60 1.98
C GLY A 669 8.19 12.68 3.05
N LEU A 670 7.89 12.93 4.32
CA LEU A 670 8.46 12.20 5.46
C LEU A 670 8.00 10.73 5.46
N ASP A 671 8.96 9.80 5.45
CA ASP A 671 8.73 8.38 5.77
C ASP A 671 8.80 8.20 7.29
N GLN A 672 7.67 7.87 7.90
CA GLN A 672 7.53 7.71 9.36
C GLN A 672 8.48 6.63 9.89
N SER A 673 8.49 5.44 9.29
CA SER A 673 9.40 4.35 9.66
C SER A 673 10.87 4.76 9.53
N ALA A 674 11.23 5.43 8.45
CA ALA A 674 12.60 5.89 8.24
C ALA A 674 13.03 6.97 9.23
N SER A 675 12.13 7.90 9.59
CA SER A 675 12.41 8.90 10.62
C SER A 675 12.79 8.23 11.95
N ALA A 676 12.12 7.13 12.31
CA ALA A 676 12.48 6.32 13.47
C ALA A 676 13.83 5.62 13.29
N GLY A 677 14.09 5.03 12.12
CA GLY A 677 15.40 4.44 11.80
C GLY A 677 16.55 5.45 11.90
N MET A 678 16.37 6.65 11.37
CA MET A 678 17.35 7.75 11.41
C MET A 678 17.55 8.27 12.83
N GLY A 679 16.47 8.51 13.57
CA GLY A 679 16.56 8.91 14.97
C GLY A 679 17.25 7.86 15.85
N ALA A 680 17.03 6.56 15.59
CA ALA A 680 17.76 5.48 16.25
C ALA A 680 19.25 5.44 15.88
N ALA A 681 19.59 5.89 14.67
CA ALA A 681 20.97 6.05 14.21
C ALA A 681 21.62 7.38 14.67
N GLY A 682 20.93 8.19 15.47
CA GLY A 682 21.47 9.40 16.09
C GLY A 682 21.24 10.70 15.32
N TRP A 683 20.38 10.71 14.30
CA TRP A 683 20.03 11.94 13.58
C TRP A 683 19.14 12.84 14.44
N ASP A 684 19.42 14.14 14.42
CA ASP A 684 18.56 15.17 15.02
C ASP A 684 17.30 15.40 14.15
N TYR A 685 16.17 15.75 14.78
CA TYR A 685 14.92 15.96 14.06
C TYR A 685 15.01 16.99 12.92
N LYS A 686 15.88 18.00 13.03
CA LYS A 686 16.08 18.99 11.96
C LYS A 686 16.80 18.38 10.76
N GLU A 687 17.74 17.47 11.01
CA GLU A 687 18.42 16.71 9.95
C GLU A 687 17.44 15.78 9.24
N ILE A 688 16.56 15.11 10.00
CA ILE A 688 15.50 14.26 9.47
C ILE A 688 14.56 15.09 8.58
N ILE A 689 14.03 16.23 9.06
CA ILE A 689 13.15 17.10 8.27
C ILE A 689 13.84 17.55 6.98
N LYS A 690 15.10 18.02 7.04
CA LYS A 690 15.85 18.47 5.86
C LYS A 690 16.17 17.34 4.87
N HIS A 691 16.29 16.11 5.35
CA HIS A 691 16.48 14.94 4.50
C HIS A 691 15.24 14.68 3.62
N PHE A 692 14.05 14.76 4.20
CA PHE A 692 12.79 14.50 3.48
C PHE A 692 12.23 15.71 2.73
N TYR A 693 12.57 16.91 3.18
CA TYR A 693 12.15 18.16 2.58
C TYR A 693 13.38 19.02 2.24
N PRO A 694 14.06 18.78 1.11
CA PRO A 694 15.28 19.50 0.77
C PRO A 694 15.04 21.00 0.61
N GLY A 695 15.99 21.80 1.09
CA GLY A 695 15.95 23.27 1.00
C GLY A 695 15.08 23.97 2.03
N VAL A 696 14.39 23.25 2.93
CA VAL A 696 13.56 23.88 3.96
C VAL A 696 14.37 24.40 5.14
N GLU A 697 13.85 25.45 5.75
CA GLU A 697 14.27 25.95 7.06
C GLU A 697 13.22 25.57 8.12
N ILE A 698 13.66 25.42 9.37
CA ILE A 698 12.74 25.23 10.50
C ILE A 698 12.68 26.55 11.24
N ILE A 699 11.54 27.22 11.14
CA ILE A 699 11.29 28.52 11.73
C ILE A 699 10.36 28.35 12.92
N LYS A 700 10.69 29.03 14.02
CA LYS A 700 9.81 29.12 15.19
C LYS A 700 8.99 30.40 15.09
N TYR A 701 7.68 30.25 15.02
CA TYR A 701 6.73 31.35 15.15
C TYR A 701 6.42 31.55 16.64
N ASP A 702 6.41 32.82 17.06
CA ASP A 702 6.02 33.22 18.42
C ASP A 702 4.50 33.15 18.60
#